data_AF-A0A932ZS07-F1
#
_entry.id   AF-A0A932ZS07-F1
#
_cell.length_a   1.000
_cell.length_b   1.000
_cell.length_c   1.000
_cell.angle_alpha   90.00
_cell.angle_beta   90.00
_cell.angle_gamma   90.00
#
_symmetry.space_group_name_H-M   'P 1'
#
loop_
_entity.id
_entity.type
_entity.pdbx_description
1 polymer ?
#
loop_
_entity_poly.entity_id
_entity_poly.type
_entity_poly.pdbx_seq_one_letter_code
_entity_poly.pdbx_strand_id
1 'polypeptide(L)'
;MEIRGKNLLVECACPFFAQHGPCKHAWATLLAAEEKGMLGDSPEGAAAAEGPHGEGPDAIRVRPLRPRGKRLPRGARRRGGDRSDDPGPLDPQGNWPPQREILYVLDAASTQPGQMSLQILIAWRDRRGDGRFTSPRVRGDLRLVPDKMPDEEDRRILPLLEGNGQDGAADRPPDTVPSRYALTPPLQETLVPAMCRTGRCMLRAPGGGRWSPLRWDEGPAWDAWMEVRREEGQDGYLLTGTLRRGAERIPLSEPVHLTAGGFLLTKGRAGRFLDHGAFPWIGLLRAHGPVRIGALELGAHLAQILEHPRTPRLDLPPDLRHEEVRQPPRPRLVIRHGEGRIGGAERLRAEISFAYGPRIVEPHSGAGAVYLPEERRLYLRDLAAEGEARSLLPTLGFRLEEEQGAAGAWAEIVPSKLVVAVRELMSRGWYVETEGVTYRKAGTVTMRVSSGVDWFDLDGAVDFDGRPVALPELLAAMRKGEATVRLEDGSFGLLPEEWLRRCGLLAGTGTPHEGSLRFGRAQAGVLDALLGDAPGASWDETFGKARDEIRAFDRVRPAMEPAGFRGTLRPYQREGLGWMLFLERLGFGGCLADDMGLGKTVQVLALLEARRARRGKRPSVRRPSLVVMPKSLLFNWKDEAAKFTPKLSVLEHFGPDRIPPGTHFAGHDLVFTTYGTLRRDIEALRKIRFGYCILDEAQIVKNAGTEAAKAVRLLACDHRLAMSGTPVENHIGELWTHFGFLNPGMLGSRSELASASGGPATDSLAAREALARAVRPFLLRRTKGQVAKDLPPRTEQTLFCEMDDAERERYAELRMHYRDVLLKRLDRDGVKKSSAHVLEALLRLRQAACHPGLLDPAKGALPSAKLETFLDRISEIIEEGHKALVYSQFTSFLAIVKTHLDERKIVHEYLDGKTRDRAAHVERFQTDPDCPLFLLSLKAGGVGLNLTAAEYVFLLDPWWNPAVEAQAMDRAHRIGQSKAVFAYRLITRD
;
A
#
# COMPACT_ATOMS: atom_id res chain seq x y z
N MET A 1 -8.24 32.28 -8.61
CA MET A 1 -9.04 33.10 -9.54
C MET A 1 -8.90 32.47 -10.92
N GLU A 2 -10.02 32.16 -11.57
CA GLU A 2 -10.07 31.50 -12.88
C GLU A 2 -11.04 32.27 -13.79
N ILE A 3 -10.65 32.55 -15.04
CA ILE A 3 -11.51 33.23 -16.02
C ILE A 3 -12.01 32.18 -17.00
N ARG A 4 -13.34 32.01 -17.09
CA ARG A 4 -13.99 31.09 -18.04
C ARG A 4 -14.96 31.87 -18.92
N GLY A 5 -14.54 32.20 -20.13
CA GLY A 5 -15.35 32.98 -21.07
C GLY A 5 -15.62 34.39 -20.54
N LYS A 6 -16.90 34.78 -20.42
CA LYS A 6 -17.32 36.08 -19.85
C LYS A 6 -17.46 36.07 -18.32
N ASN A 7 -17.15 34.95 -17.65
CA ASN A 7 -17.35 34.76 -16.22
C ASN A 7 -16.02 34.77 -15.48
N LEU A 8 -15.94 35.56 -14.41
CA LEU A 8 -14.81 35.61 -13.48
C LEU A 8 -15.15 34.78 -12.22
N LEU A 9 -14.41 33.71 -11.96
CA LEU A 9 -14.51 32.91 -10.74
C LEU A 9 -13.43 33.31 -9.74
N VAL A 10 -13.86 33.75 -8.56
CA VAL A 10 -13.00 34.15 -7.45
C VAL A 10 -13.30 33.28 -6.24
N GLU A 11 -12.27 32.60 -5.73
CA GLU A 11 -12.34 31.79 -4.52
C GLU A 11 -11.46 32.39 -3.42
N CYS A 12 -11.93 32.36 -2.18
CA CYS A 12 -11.30 32.99 -1.02
C CYS A 12 -11.18 31.93 0.10
N ALA A 13 -9.96 31.54 0.47
CA ALA A 13 -9.73 30.56 1.54
C ALA A 13 -9.77 31.17 2.96
N CYS A 14 -10.20 32.43 3.10
CA CYS A 14 -10.20 33.07 4.42
C CYS A 14 -11.34 32.51 5.29
N PRO A 15 -11.15 32.43 6.63
CA PRO A 15 -12.15 31.84 7.53
C PRO A 15 -13.54 32.48 7.43
N PHE A 16 -13.58 33.78 7.12
CA PHE A 16 -14.81 34.53 6.93
C PHE A 16 -15.62 34.04 5.71
N PHE A 17 -14.95 33.67 4.61
CA PHE A 17 -15.62 33.23 3.38
C PHE A 17 -16.36 31.90 3.58
N ALA A 18 -15.70 30.97 4.28
CA ALA A 18 -16.25 29.64 4.56
C ALA A 18 -17.48 29.68 5.49
N GLN A 19 -17.59 30.68 6.35
CA GLN A 19 -18.67 30.79 7.34
C GLN A 19 -19.82 31.71 6.91
N HIS A 20 -19.55 32.71 6.06
CA HIS A 20 -20.50 33.81 5.82
C HIS A 20 -20.69 34.18 4.33
N GLY A 21 -20.03 33.48 3.40
CA GLY A 21 -20.11 33.81 1.98
C GLY A 21 -19.15 34.96 1.58
N PRO A 22 -19.48 35.80 0.57
CA PRO A 22 -18.54 36.74 -0.05
C PRO A 22 -17.70 37.56 0.94
N CYS A 23 -16.38 37.38 0.88
CA CYS A 23 -15.41 37.99 1.79
C CYS A 23 -14.88 39.31 1.23
N LYS A 24 -14.41 40.24 2.08
CA LYS A 24 -13.78 41.50 1.64
C LYS A 24 -12.62 41.31 0.65
N HIS A 25 -11.91 40.18 0.73
CA HIS A 25 -10.83 39.86 -0.21
C HIS A 25 -11.34 39.49 -1.61
N ALA A 26 -12.50 38.83 -1.72
CA ALA A 26 -13.15 38.55 -3.00
C ALA A 26 -13.66 39.85 -3.64
N TRP A 27 -14.21 40.77 -2.83
CA TRP A 27 -14.61 42.10 -3.29
C TRP A 27 -13.42 42.96 -3.75
N ALA A 28 -12.33 42.96 -2.99
CA ALA A 28 -11.09 43.64 -3.38
C ALA A 28 -10.48 43.08 -4.67
N THR A 29 -10.62 41.76 -4.89
CA THR A 29 -10.13 41.09 -6.11
C THR A 29 -10.99 41.47 -7.32
N LEU A 30 -12.30 41.62 -7.16
CA LEU A 30 -13.20 42.12 -8.20
C LEU A 30 -12.89 43.58 -8.58
N LEU A 31 -12.70 44.46 -7.58
CA LEU A 31 -12.32 45.86 -7.81
C LEU A 31 -10.95 45.98 -8.51
N ALA A 32 -9.98 45.15 -8.13
CA ALA A 32 -8.66 45.12 -8.77
C ALA A 32 -8.70 44.55 -10.20
N ALA A 33 -9.65 43.68 -10.51
CA ALA A 33 -9.87 43.16 -11.86
C ALA A 33 -10.56 44.20 -12.76
N GLU A 34 -11.48 44.99 -12.19
CA GLU A 34 -12.14 46.13 -12.85
C GLU A 34 -11.12 47.25 -13.17
N GLU A 35 -10.28 47.63 -12.22
CA GLU A 35 -9.24 48.66 -12.41
C GLU A 35 -8.20 48.26 -13.48
N LYS A 36 -8.00 46.95 -13.69
CA LYS A 36 -7.11 46.41 -14.73
C LYS A 36 -7.81 46.15 -16.08
N GLY A 37 -9.08 46.55 -16.23
CA GLY A 37 -9.85 46.40 -17.46
C GLY A 37 -10.13 44.95 -17.87
N MET A 38 -10.09 44.02 -16.92
CA MET A 38 -10.30 42.59 -17.17
C MET A 38 -11.77 42.17 -17.22
N LEU A 39 -12.68 43.08 -16.85
CA LEU A 39 -14.13 42.91 -16.91
C LEU A 39 -14.68 43.77 -18.06
N GLY A 40 -15.40 43.17 -19.01
CA GLY A 40 -15.95 43.90 -20.16
C GLY A 40 -17.24 44.64 -19.83
N ASP A 41 -17.49 45.77 -20.52
CA ASP A 41 -18.72 46.56 -20.40
C ASP A 41 -19.95 45.74 -20.82
N SER A 42 -20.85 45.44 -19.87
CA SER A 42 -22.18 44.90 -20.17
C SER A 42 -23.28 45.80 -19.59
N PRO A 43 -24.26 46.28 -20.40
CA PRO A 43 -25.30 47.19 -19.95
C PRO A 43 -26.54 46.53 -19.33
N GLU A 44 -26.50 45.26 -18.93
CA GLU A 44 -27.66 44.53 -18.42
C GLU A 44 -27.43 44.02 -16.99
N GLY A 45 -28.41 44.30 -16.12
CA GLY A 45 -28.29 44.20 -14.67
C GLY A 45 -27.78 42.85 -14.14
N ALA A 46 -26.93 42.93 -13.12
CA ALA A 46 -26.45 41.79 -12.35
C ALA A 46 -27.63 41.04 -11.71
N ALA A 47 -27.97 39.88 -12.28
CA ALA A 47 -28.79 38.86 -11.64
C ALA A 47 -27.95 38.12 -10.57
N ALA A 48 -28.67 37.56 -9.61
CA ALA A 48 -28.20 37.11 -8.30
C ALA A 48 -27.09 36.04 -8.30
N ALA A 49 -26.42 35.94 -7.15
CA ALA A 49 -25.69 34.75 -6.73
C ALA A 49 -26.65 33.56 -6.66
N GLU A 50 -26.49 32.61 -7.57
CA GLU A 50 -27.10 31.28 -7.47
C GLU A 50 -26.24 30.42 -6.52
N GLY A 51 -26.75 30.18 -5.31
CA GLY A 51 -26.38 28.98 -4.57
C GLY A 51 -27.06 27.77 -5.21
N PRO A 52 -26.44 26.58 -5.25
CA PRO A 52 -27.09 25.42 -5.83
C PRO A 52 -28.35 25.04 -5.01
N HIS A 53 -29.51 25.19 -5.67
CA HIS A 53 -30.93 24.94 -5.36
C HIS A 53 -31.25 23.83 -4.32
N GLY A 54 -32.34 23.79 -3.53
CA GLY A 54 -33.69 24.42 -3.45
C GLY A 54 -34.62 23.35 -2.81
N GLU A 55 -35.51 23.58 -1.81
CA GLU A 55 -36.87 24.11 -1.90
C GLU A 55 -37.55 24.26 -0.49
N GLY A 56 -38.15 25.44 -0.21
CA GLY A 56 -39.40 25.65 0.57
C GLY A 56 -39.40 25.81 2.12
N PRO A 57 -40.28 26.66 2.72
CA PRO A 57 -40.82 27.94 2.24
C PRO A 57 -40.71 29.09 3.29
N ASP A 58 -40.09 30.21 2.90
CA ASP A 58 -40.58 31.57 3.23
C ASP A 58 -39.85 32.58 2.34
N ALA A 59 -40.51 32.94 1.24
CA ALA A 59 -39.95 33.76 0.17
C ALA A 59 -40.07 35.26 0.48
N ILE A 60 -38.92 35.95 0.57
CA ILE A 60 -38.88 37.42 0.57
C ILE A 60 -39.18 37.91 -0.86
N ARG A 61 -40.36 38.51 -1.08
CA ARG A 61 -40.72 39.15 -2.35
C ARG A 61 -40.01 40.50 -2.49
N VAL A 62 -39.10 40.62 -3.47
CA VAL A 62 -38.56 41.90 -3.94
C VAL A 62 -39.28 42.30 -5.23
N ARG A 63 -39.89 43.49 -5.25
CA ARG A 63 -40.50 44.09 -6.46
C ARG A 63 -39.41 44.78 -7.31
N PRO A 64 -39.40 44.65 -8.65
CA PRO A 64 -38.45 45.36 -9.50
C PRO A 64 -38.76 46.87 -9.58
N LEU A 65 -37.74 47.71 -9.44
CA LEU A 65 -37.76 49.13 -9.82
C LEU A 65 -37.89 49.24 -11.35
N ARG A 66 -38.95 49.91 -11.85
CA ARG A 66 -39.09 50.24 -13.28
C ARG A 66 -38.27 51.49 -13.64
N PRO A 67 -37.74 51.60 -14.88
CA PRO A 67 -36.99 52.77 -15.32
C PRO A 67 -37.90 53.99 -15.54
N ARG A 68 -37.35 55.18 -15.30
CA ARG A 68 -38.01 56.47 -15.53
C ARG A 68 -38.36 56.68 -17.01
N GLY A 69 -39.60 57.11 -17.27
CA GLY A 69 -39.93 57.84 -18.49
C GLY A 69 -41.37 57.69 -19.00
N LYS A 70 -42.30 58.52 -18.50
CA LYS A 70 -43.29 59.31 -19.27
C LYS A 70 -44.27 60.02 -18.32
N ARG A 71 -44.56 61.29 -18.64
CA ARG A 71 -45.43 62.21 -17.88
C ARG A 71 -46.89 61.73 -17.79
N LEU A 72 -47.56 62.22 -16.73
CA LEU A 72 -48.95 62.74 -16.60
C LEU A 72 -49.70 62.10 -15.40
N PRO A 73 -50.74 62.74 -14.78
CA PRO A 73 -51.21 64.13 -14.88
C PRO A 73 -51.33 64.85 -13.50
N ARG A 74 -51.66 66.14 -13.56
CA ARG A 74 -52.08 66.99 -12.43
C ARG A 74 -53.29 66.38 -11.71
N GLY A 75 -53.25 66.35 -10.37
CA GLY A 75 -54.45 66.30 -9.54
C GLY A 75 -54.56 65.07 -8.62
N ALA A 76 -53.95 65.14 -7.44
CA ALA A 76 -54.43 64.43 -6.26
C ALA A 76 -54.10 65.27 -5.02
N ARG A 77 -55.14 65.89 -4.47
CA ARG A 77 -55.09 66.77 -3.31
C ARG A 77 -54.52 66.02 -2.09
N ARG A 78 -53.49 66.59 -1.46
CA ARG A 78 -53.16 66.34 -0.05
C ARG A 78 -54.31 66.89 0.81
N ARG A 79 -55.08 66.01 1.45
CA ARG A 79 -55.72 66.25 2.76
C ARG A 79 -54.74 65.69 3.79
N GLY A 80 -54.34 66.30 4.90
CA GLY A 80 -54.74 67.51 5.62
C GLY A 80 -54.30 67.29 7.08
N GLY A 81 -53.76 68.32 7.75
CA GLY A 81 -53.34 68.32 9.16
C GLY A 81 -51.92 67.77 9.38
N ASP A 82 -50.96 68.47 9.99
CA ASP A 82 -51.09 69.34 11.15
C ASP A 82 -49.99 70.41 11.17
N ARG A 83 -50.35 71.62 11.62
CA ARG A 83 -49.42 72.70 11.92
C ARG A 83 -48.93 72.49 13.35
N SER A 84 -47.68 72.12 13.53
CA SER A 84 -46.95 72.42 14.78
C SER A 84 -45.89 73.47 14.45
N ASP A 85 -46.09 74.69 14.95
CA ASP A 85 -45.11 75.78 14.99
C ASP A 85 -43.94 75.43 15.94
N ASP A 86 -43.27 74.29 15.72
CA ASP A 86 -42.02 73.96 16.39
C ASP A 86 -40.88 74.18 15.38
N PRO A 87 -40.06 75.25 15.52
CA PRO A 87 -38.88 75.41 14.68
C PRO A 87 -38.03 74.15 14.85
N GLY A 88 -37.63 73.54 13.74
CA GLY A 88 -36.82 72.31 13.75
C GLY A 88 -35.50 72.49 14.52
N PRO A 89 -34.60 71.48 14.47
CA PRO A 89 -33.30 71.55 15.16
C PRO A 89 -32.43 72.73 14.70
N LEU A 90 -32.74 73.34 13.56
CA LEU A 90 -32.10 74.54 13.03
C LEU A 90 -32.96 75.78 13.26
N ASP A 91 -32.32 76.94 13.37
CA ASP A 91 -32.99 78.24 13.34
C ASP A 91 -33.63 78.53 11.96
N PRO A 92 -34.42 79.59 11.79
CA PRO A 92 -35.02 79.96 10.51
C PRO A 92 -34.02 80.22 9.37
N GLN A 93 -32.73 80.42 9.68
CA GLN A 93 -31.63 80.63 8.73
C GLN A 93 -30.91 79.32 8.37
N GLY A 94 -31.28 78.19 8.99
CA GLY A 94 -30.67 76.89 8.75
C GLY A 94 -29.39 76.64 9.55
N ASN A 95 -29.13 77.42 10.61
CA ASN A 95 -27.96 77.26 11.48
C ASN A 95 -28.31 76.53 12.78
N TRP A 96 -27.32 75.86 13.38
CA TRP A 96 -27.46 75.25 14.70
C TRP A 96 -27.46 76.33 15.79
N PRO A 97 -28.53 76.46 16.60
CA PRO A 97 -28.58 77.48 17.65
C PRO A 97 -27.48 77.27 18.71
N PRO A 98 -26.77 78.32 19.15
CA PRO A 98 -25.66 78.19 20.11
C PRO A 98 -26.09 77.71 21.51
N GLN A 99 -27.38 77.83 21.85
CA GLN A 99 -27.92 77.36 23.13
C GLN A 99 -28.46 75.91 23.04
N ARG A 100 -28.36 75.24 21.89
CA ARG A 100 -28.91 73.91 21.64
C ARG A 100 -27.83 72.84 21.68
N GLU A 101 -28.14 71.68 22.27
CA GLU A 101 -27.24 70.52 22.28
C GLU A 101 -27.95 69.21 21.89
N ILE A 102 -27.18 68.28 21.31
CA ILE A 102 -27.63 66.93 20.97
C ILE A 102 -27.52 66.02 22.20
N LEU A 103 -28.51 65.14 22.36
CA LEU A 103 -28.49 64.01 23.27
C LEU A 103 -28.47 62.69 22.47
N TYR A 104 -27.62 61.76 22.90
CA TYR A 104 -27.53 60.42 22.34
C TYR A 104 -28.26 59.46 23.28
N VAL A 105 -29.42 58.95 22.88
CA VAL A 105 -30.26 58.12 23.74
C VAL A 105 -30.11 56.65 23.35
N LEU A 106 -29.53 55.83 24.22
CA LEU A 106 -29.55 54.38 24.08
C LEU A 106 -30.95 53.86 24.44
N ASP A 107 -31.69 53.40 23.43
CA ASP A 107 -33.11 53.05 23.54
C ASP A 107 -33.28 51.56 23.85
N ALA A 108 -33.03 51.20 25.10
CA ALA A 108 -33.25 49.85 25.60
C ALA A 108 -34.73 49.42 25.54
N ALA A 109 -35.68 50.37 25.54
CA ALA A 109 -37.10 50.08 25.38
C ALA A 109 -37.46 49.61 23.95
N SER A 110 -36.70 50.06 22.95
CA SER A 110 -36.89 49.67 21.54
C SER A 110 -35.89 48.59 21.07
N THR A 111 -34.94 48.19 21.91
CA THR A 111 -34.00 47.09 21.62
C THR A 111 -34.56 45.78 22.15
N GLN A 112 -34.72 44.76 21.30
CA GLN A 112 -35.16 43.45 21.76
C GLN A 112 -34.01 42.74 22.52
N PRO A 113 -34.27 42.16 23.71
CA PRO A 113 -33.26 41.37 24.41
C PRO A 113 -32.69 40.26 23.52
N GLY A 114 -31.36 40.13 23.46
CA GLY A 114 -30.69 39.12 22.63
C GLY A 114 -30.53 39.46 21.15
N GLN A 115 -31.02 40.62 20.71
CA GLN A 115 -30.65 41.17 19.42
C GLN A 115 -29.16 41.57 19.44
N MET A 116 -28.48 41.38 18.30
CA MET A 116 -27.08 41.80 18.17
C MET A 116 -26.94 43.32 18.05
N SER A 117 -27.97 44.01 17.57
CA SER A 117 -27.95 45.47 17.38
C SER A 117 -28.59 46.23 18.54
N LEU A 118 -28.04 47.41 18.85
CA LEU A 118 -28.54 48.32 19.88
C LEU A 118 -29.25 49.49 19.22
N GLN A 119 -30.50 49.75 19.60
CA GLN A 119 -31.25 50.91 19.08
C GLN A 119 -30.79 52.19 19.79
N ILE A 120 -30.53 53.23 19.01
CA ILE A 120 -30.24 54.56 19.51
C ILE A 120 -31.18 55.59 18.90
N LEU A 121 -31.39 56.67 19.65
CA LEU A 121 -32.24 57.78 19.29
C LEU A 121 -31.49 59.10 19.49
N ILE A 122 -31.48 59.96 18.48
CA ILE A 122 -30.95 61.32 18.56
C ILE A 122 -32.08 62.25 19.00
N ALA A 123 -31.81 63.01 20.05
CA ALA A 123 -32.70 64.03 20.60
C ALA A 123 -31.94 65.35 20.78
N TRP A 124 -32.64 66.45 21.03
CA TRP A 124 -32.00 67.73 21.34
C TRP A 124 -32.73 68.48 22.45
N ARG A 125 -32.05 69.43 23.09
CA ARG A 125 -32.63 70.34 24.07
C ARG A 125 -31.97 71.72 24.00
N ASP A 126 -32.67 72.71 24.52
CA ASP A 126 -32.25 74.12 24.52
C ASP A 126 -31.93 74.56 25.94
N ARG A 127 -30.84 75.33 26.11
CA ARG A 127 -30.50 76.00 27.36
C ARG A 127 -31.33 77.27 27.48
N ARG A 128 -31.98 77.47 28.63
CA ARG A 128 -32.73 78.68 28.96
C ARG A 128 -31.78 79.73 29.55
N GLY A 129 -32.22 81.00 29.56
CA GLY A 129 -31.46 82.11 30.14
C GLY A 129 -31.15 81.98 31.65
N ASP A 130 -31.87 81.11 32.37
CA ASP A 130 -31.61 80.76 33.78
C ASP A 130 -30.58 79.61 33.95
N GLY A 131 -30.00 79.13 32.86
CA GLY A 131 -29.02 78.05 32.82
C GLY A 131 -29.62 76.63 32.85
N ARG A 132 -30.94 76.46 33.00
CA ARG A 132 -31.62 75.14 32.96
C ARG A 132 -31.92 74.73 31.52
N PHE A 133 -31.98 73.43 31.25
CA PHE A 133 -32.35 72.92 29.93
C PHE A 133 -33.85 72.67 29.78
N THR A 134 -34.37 72.79 28.56
CA THR A 134 -35.71 72.34 28.18
C THR A 134 -35.81 70.81 28.21
N SER A 135 -37.05 70.29 28.22
CA SER A 135 -37.27 68.85 28.08
C SER A 135 -36.75 68.38 26.71
N PRO A 136 -36.11 67.21 26.63
CA PRO A 136 -35.61 66.67 25.36
C PRO A 136 -36.72 66.55 24.31
N ARG A 137 -36.41 66.97 23.09
CA ARG A 137 -37.30 66.89 21.93
C ARG A 137 -36.80 65.85 20.94
N VAL A 138 -37.73 65.16 20.30
CA VAL A 138 -37.49 64.10 19.31
C VAL A 138 -38.38 64.37 18.10
N ARG A 139 -37.84 64.24 16.88
CA ARG A 139 -38.58 64.38 15.62
C ARG A 139 -38.10 63.33 14.64
N GLY A 140 -38.99 62.81 13.79
CA GLY A 140 -38.70 61.70 12.88
C GLY A 140 -37.46 61.92 12.01
N ASP A 141 -37.43 63.04 11.26
CA ASP A 141 -36.30 63.45 10.45
C ASP A 141 -35.69 64.74 11.01
N LEU A 142 -34.37 64.74 11.21
CA LEU A 142 -33.61 65.91 11.63
C LEU A 142 -32.88 66.47 10.41
N ARG A 143 -33.04 67.76 10.11
CA ARG A 143 -32.09 68.43 9.21
C ARG A 143 -30.84 68.77 10.01
N LEU A 144 -29.78 68.01 9.84
CA LEU A 144 -28.48 68.26 10.44
C LEU A 144 -27.45 68.31 9.32
N VAL A 145 -26.56 69.29 9.37
CA VAL A 145 -25.38 69.33 8.51
C VAL A 145 -24.19 69.06 9.43
N PRO A 146 -23.64 67.83 9.46
CA PRO A 146 -22.59 67.45 10.40
C PRO A 146 -21.43 68.46 10.44
N ASP A 147 -20.97 68.94 9.29
CA ASP A 147 -19.86 69.90 9.18
C ASP A 147 -20.12 71.27 9.84
N LYS A 148 -21.39 71.61 10.11
CA LYS A 148 -21.79 72.87 10.75
C LYS A 148 -22.06 72.72 12.25
N MET A 149 -21.83 71.54 12.83
CA MET A 149 -22.03 71.30 14.25
C MET A 149 -20.89 71.94 15.08
N PRO A 150 -21.22 72.68 16.15
CA PRO A 150 -20.21 73.40 16.95
C PRO A 150 -19.32 72.47 17.79
N ASP A 151 -19.82 71.31 18.21
CA ASP A 151 -19.09 70.33 19.03
C ASP A 151 -18.28 69.36 18.15
N GLU A 152 -17.01 69.14 18.50
CA GLU A 152 -16.10 68.30 17.72
C GLU A 152 -16.46 66.80 17.78
N GLU A 153 -16.97 66.31 18.92
CA GLU A 153 -17.40 64.91 19.03
C GLU A 153 -18.70 64.68 18.26
N ASP A 154 -19.61 65.66 18.20
CA ASP A 154 -20.81 65.57 17.35
C ASP A 154 -20.44 65.50 15.86
N ARG A 155 -19.43 66.27 15.42
CA ARG A 155 -18.88 66.19 14.05
C ARG A 155 -18.27 64.83 13.72
N ARG A 156 -17.81 64.08 14.72
CA ARG A 156 -17.27 62.72 14.55
C ARG A 156 -18.33 61.62 14.62
N ILE A 157 -19.28 61.74 15.54
CA ILE A 157 -20.28 60.70 15.80
C ILE A 157 -21.34 60.67 14.70
N LEU A 158 -21.85 61.82 14.26
CA LEU A 158 -22.98 61.87 13.32
C LEU A 158 -22.69 61.25 11.93
N PRO A 159 -21.54 61.50 11.27
CA PRO A 159 -21.24 60.86 9.99
C PRO A 159 -21.09 59.32 10.09
N LEU A 160 -20.55 58.83 11.20
CA LEU A 160 -20.41 57.38 11.45
C LEU A 160 -21.77 56.70 11.66
N LEU A 161 -22.79 57.45 12.10
CA LEU A 161 -24.17 56.97 12.18
C LEU A 161 -24.85 56.93 10.81
N GLU A 162 -24.61 57.92 9.95
CA GLU A 162 -25.19 57.98 8.59
C GLU A 162 -24.76 56.80 7.70
N GLY A 163 -23.48 56.42 7.74
CA GLY A 163 -22.94 55.32 6.93
C GLY A 163 -23.56 53.93 7.21
N ASN A 164 -24.45 53.81 8.21
CA ASN A 164 -25.03 52.55 8.69
C ASN A 164 -26.59 52.58 8.77
N GLY A 165 -27.26 53.59 8.19
CA GLY A 165 -28.73 53.64 8.16
C GLY A 165 -29.35 52.52 7.29
N GLN A 166 -30.20 51.66 7.87
CA GLN A 166 -30.85 50.54 7.17
C GLN A 166 -32.04 50.92 6.26
N ASP A 167 -32.42 52.20 6.18
CA ASP A 167 -33.56 52.64 5.37
C ASP A 167 -33.10 53.43 4.13
N GLY A 168 -33.43 52.88 2.95
CA GLY A 168 -33.22 53.40 1.60
C GLY A 168 -32.90 54.90 1.48
N ALA A 169 -31.61 55.19 1.29
CA ALA A 169 -31.05 56.53 1.10
C ALA A 169 -31.30 57.12 -0.31
N ALA A 170 -32.25 56.62 -1.09
CA ALA A 170 -32.41 57.01 -2.50
C ALA A 170 -33.26 58.28 -2.74
N ASP A 171 -33.99 58.78 -1.73
CA ASP A 171 -34.95 59.89 -1.91
C ASP A 171 -34.91 60.97 -0.80
N ARG A 172 -33.84 61.01 0.02
CA ARG A 172 -33.68 62.03 1.09
C ARG A 172 -32.82 63.21 0.65
N PRO A 173 -33.15 64.45 1.04
CA PRO A 173 -32.29 65.62 0.79
C PRO A 173 -30.92 65.45 1.49
N PRO A 174 -29.81 65.95 0.90
CA PRO A 174 -28.44 65.78 1.42
C PRO A 174 -28.22 66.23 2.88
N ASP A 175 -29.08 67.11 3.39
CA ASP A 175 -28.94 67.73 4.71
C ASP A 175 -29.87 67.10 5.77
N THR A 176 -30.30 65.83 5.59
CA THR A 176 -31.30 65.17 6.45
C THR A 176 -30.80 63.87 7.06
N VAL A 177 -30.67 63.87 8.39
CA VAL A 177 -30.17 62.78 9.22
C VAL A 177 -31.35 62.12 9.96
N PRO A 178 -31.56 60.80 9.87
CA PRO A 178 -32.63 60.13 10.61
C PRO A 178 -32.40 60.23 12.13
N SER A 179 -33.48 60.29 12.90
CA SER A 179 -33.37 60.39 14.37
C SER A 179 -33.12 59.05 15.06
N ARG A 180 -33.20 57.90 14.37
CA ARG A 180 -33.08 56.56 14.95
C ARG A 180 -32.09 55.71 14.16
N TYR A 181 -31.28 54.92 14.89
CA TYR A 181 -30.30 54.02 14.29
C TYR A 181 -30.23 52.69 15.05
N ALA A 182 -29.88 51.63 14.32
CA ALA A 182 -29.52 50.33 14.87
C ALA A 182 -28.00 50.15 14.78
N LEU A 183 -27.30 50.16 15.91
CA LEU A 183 -25.85 49.96 15.94
C LEU A 183 -25.52 48.47 15.90
N THR A 184 -24.72 48.01 14.94
CA THR A 184 -24.15 46.66 14.92
C THR A 184 -23.06 46.51 15.99
N PRO A 185 -22.68 45.29 16.43
CA PRO A 185 -21.68 45.12 17.50
C PRO A 185 -20.37 45.90 17.31
N PRO A 186 -19.74 45.96 16.11
CA PRO A 186 -18.52 46.75 15.91
C PRO A 186 -18.73 48.28 16.11
N LEU A 187 -19.90 48.79 15.72
CA LEU A 187 -20.26 50.19 15.89
C LEU A 187 -20.64 50.51 17.33
N GLN A 188 -21.24 49.56 18.06
CA GLN A 188 -21.48 49.71 19.50
C GLN A 188 -20.16 49.95 20.25
N GLU A 189 -19.11 49.19 19.92
CA GLU A 189 -17.79 49.31 20.55
C GLU A 189 -17.08 50.63 20.27
N THR A 190 -17.37 51.27 19.15
CA THR A 190 -16.75 52.54 18.79
C THR A 190 -17.59 53.74 19.25
N LEU A 191 -18.90 53.71 19.01
CA LEU A 191 -19.78 54.88 19.14
C LEU A 191 -20.36 55.05 20.54
N VAL A 192 -20.68 53.97 21.26
CA VAL A 192 -21.25 54.08 22.62
C VAL A 192 -20.28 54.76 23.60
N PRO A 193 -18.96 54.42 23.62
CA PRO A 193 -18.00 55.15 24.44
C PRO A 193 -17.89 56.62 24.03
N ALA A 194 -17.82 56.91 22.72
CA ALA A 194 -17.73 58.27 22.20
C ALA A 194 -18.94 59.12 22.64
N MET A 195 -20.16 58.60 22.49
CA MET A 195 -21.39 59.24 22.95
C MET A 195 -21.37 59.51 24.45
N CYS A 196 -20.90 58.56 25.27
CA CYS A 196 -20.81 58.74 26.72
C CYS A 196 -19.80 59.81 27.14
N ARG A 197 -18.65 59.93 26.44
CA ARG A 197 -17.63 60.97 26.71
C ARG A 197 -18.17 62.39 26.53
N THR A 198 -19.15 62.58 25.65
CA THR A 198 -19.81 63.90 25.49
C THR A 198 -20.54 64.38 26.74
N GLY A 199 -20.80 63.49 27.72
CA GLY A 199 -21.64 63.78 28.88
C GLY A 199 -23.14 63.90 28.55
N ARG A 200 -23.52 63.68 27.28
CA ARG A 200 -24.88 63.85 26.74
C ARG A 200 -25.53 62.52 26.34
N CYS A 201 -24.94 61.39 26.75
CA CYS A 201 -25.51 60.07 26.54
C CYS A 201 -26.56 59.74 27.61
N MET A 202 -27.72 59.26 27.17
CA MET A 202 -28.89 59.01 28.01
C MET A 202 -29.41 57.58 27.81
N LEU A 203 -29.96 56.97 28.84
CA LEU A 203 -30.68 55.71 28.77
C LEU A 203 -32.19 55.96 28.71
N ARG A 204 -32.86 55.29 27.78
CA ARG A 204 -34.31 55.08 27.83
C ARG A 204 -34.59 53.64 28.24
N ALA A 205 -34.90 53.44 29.52
CA ALA A 205 -35.15 52.12 30.08
C ALA A 205 -36.45 51.49 29.56
N PRO A 206 -36.55 50.14 29.50
CA PRO A 206 -37.80 49.43 29.22
C PRO A 206 -38.90 49.87 30.20
N GLY A 207 -40.11 50.16 29.71
CA GLY A 207 -41.23 50.60 30.54
C GLY A 207 -41.55 52.11 30.52
N GLY A 208 -40.84 52.93 29.73
CA GLY A 208 -41.27 54.29 29.39
C GLY A 208 -40.94 55.41 30.40
N GLY A 209 -39.90 55.23 31.22
CA GLY A 209 -39.50 56.20 32.26
C GLY A 209 -38.70 57.42 31.79
N ARG A 210 -38.38 58.30 32.77
CA ARG A 210 -37.50 59.48 32.61
C ARG A 210 -36.11 59.06 32.15
N TRP A 211 -35.56 59.74 31.15
CA TRP A 211 -34.22 59.45 30.64
C TRP A 211 -33.16 59.72 31.72
N SER A 212 -32.25 58.78 31.93
CA SER A 212 -31.16 58.90 32.91
C SER A 212 -29.81 59.05 32.20
N PRO A 213 -28.86 59.84 32.73
CA PRO A 213 -27.55 59.97 32.12
C PRO A 213 -26.76 58.65 32.23
N LEU A 214 -26.00 58.33 31.19
CA LEU A 214 -25.10 57.18 31.14
C LEU A 214 -23.65 57.64 31.12
N ARG A 215 -22.82 56.93 31.88
CA ARG A 215 -21.36 56.99 31.78
C ARG A 215 -20.82 55.72 31.14
N TRP A 216 -19.73 55.85 30.41
CA TRP A 216 -19.02 54.68 29.91
C TRP A 216 -18.26 54.00 31.06
N ASP A 217 -18.34 52.68 31.12
CA ASP A 217 -17.57 51.85 32.03
C ASP A 217 -16.22 51.51 31.35
N GLU A 218 -15.15 52.19 31.80
CA GLU A 218 -13.78 51.97 31.32
C GLU A 218 -13.16 50.66 31.82
N GLY A 219 -13.84 49.92 32.70
CA GLY A 219 -13.38 48.63 33.19
C GLY A 219 -13.39 47.53 32.11
N PRO A 220 -12.73 46.39 32.37
CA PRO A 220 -12.78 45.24 31.48
C PRO A 220 -14.22 44.71 31.30
N ALA A 221 -14.43 43.90 30.26
CA ALA A 221 -15.72 43.30 30.01
C ALA A 221 -16.14 42.38 31.17
N TRP A 222 -17.43 42.39 31.48
CA TRP A 222 -18.03 41.46 32.43
C TRP A 222 -18.16 40.06 31.82
N ASP A 223 -17.70 39.03 32.50
CA ASP A 223 -17.91 37.65 32.07
C ASP A 223 -19.24 37.11 32.58
N ALA A 224 -20.04 36.50 31.71
CA ALA A 224 -21.24 35.78 32.13
C ALA A 224 -20.91 34.39 32.68
N TRP A 225 -21.43 34.09 33.87
CA TRP A 225 -21.27 32.82 34.58
C TRP A 225 -22.62 32.28 35.05
N MET A 226 -22.76 30.97 35.00
CA MET A 226 -23.80 30.22 35.66
C MET A 226 -23.24 29.57 36.91
N GLU A 227 -23.83 29.87 38.05
CA GLU A 227 -23.35 29.43 39.36
C GLU A 227 -24.36 28.49 39.99
N VAL A 228 -23.90 27.28 40.30
CA VAL A 228 -24.67 26.28 41.05
C VAL A 228 -24.27 26.39 42.50
N ARG A 229 -25.22 26.56 43.41
CA ARG A 229 -24.98 26.59 44.86
C ARG A 229 -25.90 25.61 45.56
N ARG A 230 -25.42 25.02 46.65
CA ARG A 230 -26.28 24.22 47.54
C ARG A 230 -27.17 25.15 48.35
N GLU A 231 -28.46 24.83 48.46
CA GLU A 231 -29.40 25.62 49.27
C GLU A 231 -29.28 25.19 50.75
N GLU A 232 -29.01 26.13 51.66
CA GLU A 232 -28.86 25.83 53.08
C GLU A 232 -30.21 25.38 53.68
N GLY A 233 -30.24 24.19 54.31
CA GLY A 233 -31.42 23.65 54.97
C GLY A 233 -32.44 22.94 54.05
N GLN A 234 -32.15 22.78 52.75
CA GLN A 234 -32.97 22.03 51.79
C GLN A 234 -32.12 21.02 51.01
N ASP A 235 -32.73 19.92 50.55
CA ASP A 235 -32.04 18.92 49.71
C ASP A 235 -32.14 19.30 48.23
N GLY A 236 -31.34 20.29 47.82
CA GLY A 236 -31.38 20.82 46.46
C GLY A 236 -30.29 21.84 46.15
N TYR A 237 -30.21 22.19 44.88
CA TYR A 237 -29.26 23.15 44.32
C TYR A 237 -29.99 24.29 43.63
N LEU A 238 -29.40 25.47 43.69
CA LEU A 238 -29.89 26.69 43.06
C LEU A 238 -28.94 27.08 41.93
N LEU A 239 -29.46 27.10 40.70
CA LEU A 239 -28.77 27.57 39.51
C LEU A 239 -29.08 29.05 39.29
N THR A 240 -28.04 29.88 39.33
CA THR A 240 -28.16 31.34 39.21
C THR A 240 -27.24 31.88 38.13
N GLY A 241 -27.62 33.02 37.55
CA GLY A 241 -26.78 33.76 36.62
C GLY A 241 -26.04 34.92 37.30
N THR A 242 -24.73 35.02 37.08
CA THR A 242 -23.89 36.12 37.59
C THR A 242 -23.03 36.73 36.49
N LEU A 243 -22.81 38.04 36.54
CA LEU A 243 -21.77 38.72 35.78
C LEU A 243 -20.58 38.96 36.71
N ARG A 244 -19.37 38.63 36.26
CA ARG A 244 -18.15 38.69 37.06
C ARG A 244 -17.10 39.55 36.39
N ARG A 245 -16.39 40.36 37.16
CA ARG A 245 -15.27 41.16 36.69
C ARG A 245 -14.25 41.33 37.81
N GLY A 246 -13.12 40.60 37.73
CA GLY A 246 -12.18 40.51 38.85
C GLY A 246 -12.87 39.98 40.11
N ALA A 247 -12.82 40.75 41.21
CA ALA A 247 -13.52 40.42 42.44
C ALA A 247 -15.00 40.88 42.47
N GLU A 248 -15.41 41.75 41.54
CA GLU A 248 -16.78 42.26 41.48
C GLU A 248 -17.73 41.20 40.91
N ARG A 249 -18.91 41.08 41.53
CA ARG A 249 -19.98 40.17 41.11
C ARG A 249 -21.31 40.89 41.19
N ILE A 250 -22.07 40.85 40.09
CA ILE A 250 -23.45 41.37 40.04
C ILE A 250 -24.41 40.30 39.50
N PRO A 251 -25.68 40.26 39.96
CA PRO A 251 -26.68 39.34 39.41
C PRO A 251 -26.94 39.61 37.92
N LEU A 252 -27.20 38.56 37.13
CA LEU A 252 -27.58 38.70 35.71
C LEU A 252 -28.87 39.52 35.49
N SER A 253 -29.66 39.72 36.55
CA SER A 253 -30.86 40.57 36.55
C SER A 253 -30.58 42.06 36.75
N GLU A 254 -29.38 42.46 37.19
CA GLU A 254 -29.05 43.86 37.49
C GLU A 254 -28.97 44.76 36.25
N PRO A 255 -28.36 44.34 35.12
CA PRO A 255 -28.43 45.12 33.89
C PRO A 255 -29.88 45.29 33.43
N VAL A 256 -30.24 46.52 33.07
CA VAL A 256 -31.53 46.86 32.48
C VAL A 256 -31.65 46.27 31.06
N HIS A 257 -30.53 46.10 30.36
CA HIS A 257 -30.48 45.48 29.04
C HIS A 257 -29.14 44.77 28.78
N LEU A 258 -29.18 43.69 28.01
CA LEU A 258 -28.02 42.94 27.51
C LEU A 258 -28.23 42.62 26.03
N THR A 259 -27.25 42.91 25.19
CA THR A 259 -27.26 42.55 23.77
C THR A 259 -26.45 41.28 23.53
N ALA A 260 -26.83 40.45 22.56
CA ALA A 260 -25.97 39.33 22.14
C ALA A 260 -24.68 39.81 21.44
N GLY A 261 -24.57 41.11 21.18
CA GLY A 261 -23.38 41.81 20.68
C GLY A 261 -22.38 42.23 21.77
N GLY A 262 -22.56 41.82 23.02
CA GLY A 262 -21.57 42.02 24.09
C GLY A 262 -21.66 43.36 24.83
N PHE A 263 -22.83 44.02 24.85
CA PHE A 263 -23.06 45.25 25.61
C PHE A 263 -24.06 45.07 26.74
N LEU A 264 -23.76 45.68 27.88
CA LEU A 264 -24.64 45.76 29.03
C LEU A 264 -24.98 47.21 29.35
N LEU A 265 -26.23 47.45 29.70
CA LEU A 265 -26.73 48.74 30.17
C LEU A 265 -27.28 48.59 31.59
N THR A 266 -26.77 49.40 32.52
CA THR A 266 -27.29 49.55 33.89
C THR A 266 -27.99 50.91 34.04
N LYS A 267 -28.59 51.20 35.21
CA LYS A 267 -29.31 52.47 35.43
C LYS A 267 -28.44 53.75 35.31
N GLY A 268 -27.12 53.63 35.25
CA GLY A 268 -26.20 54.77 35.08
C GLY A 268 -24.91 54.50 34.31
N ARG A 269 -24.67 53.28 33.82
CA ARG A 269 -23.46 52.91 33.08
C ARG A 269 -23.76 52.05 31.85
N ALA A 270 -23.02 52.29 30.78
CA ALA A 270 -22.93 51.39 29.63
C ALA A 270 -21.54 50.73 29.63
N GLY A 271 -21.48 49.42 29.41
CA GLY A 271 -20.23 48.67 29.46
C GLY A 271 -20.26 47.42 28.58
N ARG A 272 -19.14 46.69 28.55
CA ARG A 272 -18.95 45.47 27.76
C ARG A 272 -19.22 44.22 28.60
N PHE A 273 -19.72 43.16 27.99
CA PHE A 273 -19.77 41.83 28.59
C PHE A 273 -19.53 40.72 27.56
N LEU A 274 -19.10 39.55 28.02
CA LEU A 274 -18.82 38.36 27.23
C LEU A 274 -19.82 37.26 27.61
N ASP A 275 -20.58 36.78 26.62
CA ASP A 275 -21.54 35.69 26.77
C ASP A 275 -20.96 34.30 26.40
N HIS A 276 -19.80 34.26 25.74
CA HIS A 276 -19.13 33.04 25.24
C HIS A 276 -20.04 32.18 24.34
N GLY A 277 -20.95 32.82 23.59
CA GLY A 277 -21.93 32.14 22.74
C GLY A 277 -23.13 31.53 23.50
N ALA A 278 -23.19 31.70 24.82
CA ALA A 278 -24.21 31.14 25.70
C ALA A 278 -25.38 32.11 25.97
N PHE A 279 -25.60 33.14 25.14
CA PHE A 279 -26.72 34.07 25.31
C PHE A 279 -28.11 33.41 25.48
N PRO A 280 -28.46 32.28 24.83
CA PRO A 280 -29.74 31.61 25.08
C PRO A 280 -29.95 31.24 26.56
N TRP A 281 -28.89 30.80 27.24
CA TRP A 281 -28.91 30.52 28.68
C TRP A 281 -29.09 31.79 29.52
N ILE A 282 -28.42 32.87 29.13
CA ILE A 282 -28.58 34.20 29.75
C ILE A 282 -30.03 34.67 29.64
N GLY A 283 -30.64 34.53 28.46
CA GLY A 283 -32.04 34.87 28.22
C GLY A 283 -32.99 34.07 29.13
N LEU A 284 -32.79 32.75 29.21
CA LEU A 284 -33.60 31.86 30.05
C LEU A 284 -33.51 32.23 31.53
N LEU A 285 -32.29 32.41 32.06
CA LEU A 285 -32.08 32.76 33.47
C LEU A 285 -32.61 34.14 33.83
N ARG A 286 -32.58 35.11 32.89
CA ARG A 286 -33.18 36.44 33.12
C ARG A 286 -34.71 36.42 33.06
N ALA A 287 -35.29 35.55 32.24
CA ALA A 287 -36.74 35.41 32.13
C ALA A 287 -37.36 34.66 33.33
N HIS A 288 -36.72 33.60 33.80
CA HIS A 288 -37.25 32.71 34.84
C HIS A 288 -36.65 32.93 36.23
N GLY A 289 -35.54 33.66 36.34
CA GLY A 289 -34.83 33.86 37.61
C GLY A 289 -34.04 32.61 38.04
N PRO A 290 -33.63 32.53 39.31
CA PRO A 290 -32.96 31.37 39.88
C PRO A 290 -33.78 30.08 39.70
N VAL A 291 -33.14 29.03 39.18
CA VAL A 291 -33.79 27.72 38.95
C VAL A 291 -33.38 26.75 40.05
N ARG A 292 -34.38 26.17 40.74
CA ARG A 292 -34.16 25.12 41.75
C ARG A 292 -34.11 23.75 41.09
N ILE A 293 -33.11 22.95 41.46
CA ILE A 293 -32.88 21.59 40.94
C ILE A 293 -32.77 20.64 42.14
N GLY A 294 -33.59 19.59 42.15
CA GLY A 294 -33.53 18.56 43.20
C GLY A 294 -32.25 17.73 43.12
N ALA A 295 -31.77 17.23 44.26
CA ALA A 295 -30.51 16.47 44.34
C ALA A 295 -30.46 15.24 43.40
N LEU A 296 -31.59 14.55 43.22
CA LEU A 296 -31.71 13.37 42.33
C LEU A 296 -31.70 13.72 40.84
N GLU A 297 -32.16 14.91 40.47
CA GLU A 297 -32.28 15.35 39.08
C GLU A 297 -31.04 16.10 38.60
N LEU A 298 -30.17 16.51 39.52
CA LEU A 298 -29.00 17.34 39.25
C LEU A 298 -28.07 16.70 38.22
N GLY A 299 -27.81 15.40 38.30
CA GLY A 299 -26.91 14.70 37.36
C GLY A 299 -27.39 14.79 35.91
N ALA A 300 -28.70 14.62 35.68
CA ALA A 300 -29.30 14.72 34.36
C ALA A 300 -29.29 16.15 33.82
N HIS A 301 -29.58 17.14 34.67
CA HIS A 301 -29.52 18.56 34.29
C HIS A 301 -28.09 19.02 34.01
N LEU A 302 -27.11 18.59 34.80
CA LEU A 302 -25.69 18.86 34.53
C LEU A 302 -25.23 18.23 33.22
N ALA A 303 -25.65 17.00 32.91
CA ALA A 303 -25.38 16.39 31.61
C ALA A 303 -25.96 17.24 30.46
N GLN A 304 -27.22 17.66 30.54
CA GLN A 304 -27.83 18.52 29.51
C GLN A 304 -27.10 19.86 29.32
N ILE A 305 -26.61 20.47 30.40
CA ILE A 305 -25.87 21.74 30.32
C ILE A 305 -24.47 21.51 29.74
N LEU A 306 -23.73 20.52 30.25
CA LEU A 306 -22.34 20.26 29.87
C LEU A 306 -22.21 19.69 28.46
N GLU A 307 -23.18 18.91 28.00
CA GLU A 307 -23.23 18.34 26.65
C GLU A 307 -23.85 19.32 25.62
N HIS A 308 -24.30 20.50 26.03
CA HIS A 308 -24.88 21.47 25.11
C HIS A 308 -23.82 22.00 24.12
N PRO A 309 -24.13 22.23 22.82
CA PRO A 309 -23.16 22.77 21.85
C PRO A 309 -22.58 24.14 22.23
N ARG A 310 -23.33 24.90 23.03
CA ARG A 310 -22.95 26.23 23.55
C ARG A 310 -23.05 26.23 25.07
N THR A 311 -22.09 25.59 25.72
CA THR A 311 -22.03 25.47 27.18
C THR A 311 -21.67 26.82 27.81
N PRO A 312 -22.46 27.34 28.75
CA PRO A 312 -22.13 28.54 29.50
C PRO A 312 -20.93 28.28 30.41
N ARG A 313 -20.24 29.33 30.87
CA ARG A 313 -19.23 29.14 31.93
C ARG A 313 -19.93 28.74 33.22
N LEU A 314 -19.64 27.54 33.74
CA LEU A 314 -20.20 27.04 34.99
C LEU A 314 -19.23 27.21 36.15
N ASP A 315 -19.75 27.70 37.27
CA ASP A 315 -19.12 27.61 38.59
C ASP A 315 -19.85 26.56 39.41
N LEU A 316 -19.15 25.45 39.67
CA LEU A 316 -19.67 24.29 40.38
C LEU A 316 -19.06 24.19 41.79
N PRO A 317 -19.84 23.83 42.81
CA PRO A 317 -19.34 23.60 44.15
C PRO A 317 -18.40 22.38 44.16
N PRO A 318 -17.48 22.27 45.14
CA PRO A 318 -16.40 21.27 45.12
C PRO A 318 -16.85 19.82 44.94
N ASP A 319 -18.03 19.47 45.44
CA ASP A 319 -18.67 18.17 45.36
C ASP A 319 -19.23 17.83 43.97
N LEU A 320 -19.39 18.82 43.09
CA LEU A 320 -19.90 18.68 41.72
C LEU A 320 -18.83 18.92 40.64
N ARG A 321 -17.59 19.20 41.04
CA ARG A 321 -16.48 19.35 40.10
C ARG A 321 -16.21 18.02 39.38
N HIS A 322 -15.85 18.12 38.11
CA HIS A 322 -15.54 16.98 37.25
C HIS A 322 -14.13 17.07 36.70
N GLU A 323 -13.58 15.91 36.35
CA GLU A 323 -12.32 15.78 35.62
C GLU A 323 -12.61 15.90 34.12
N GLU A 324 -11.95 16.84 33.44
CA GLU A 324 -11.95 16.91 31.97
C GLU A 324 -10.97 15.88 31.40
N VAL A 325 -11.49 14.94 30.61
CA VAL A 325 -10.70 13.88 29.98
C VAL A 325 -10.59 14.15 28.48
N ARG A 326 -9.35 14.26 27.99
CA ARG A 326 -9.03 14.36 26.55
C ARG A 326 -8.38 13.06 26.10
N GLN A 327 -9.13 12.24 25.38
CA GLN A 327 -8.65 10.99 24.81
C GLN A 327 -9.15 10.82 23.38
N PRO A 328 -8.40 10.16 22.50
CA PRO A 328 -8.89 9.86 21.16
C PRO A 328 -10.11 8.93 21.23
N PRO A 329 -11.14 9.14 20.39
CA PRO A 329 -12.30 8.26 20.33
C PRO A 329 -11.89 6.88 19.83
N ARG A 330 -12.61 5.84 20.27
CA ARG A 330 -12.55 4.54 19.59
C ARG A 330 -13.68 4.47 18.56
N PRO A 331 -13.39 4.45 17.25
CA PRO A 331 -14.43 4.36 16.22
C PRO A 331 -15.12 2.99 16.25
N ARG A 332 -16.44 3.02 16.06
CA ARG A 332 -17.33 1.87 16.01
C ARG A 332 -18.16 1.89 14.73
N LEU A 333 -18.20 0.75 14.04
CA LEU A 333 -18.97 0.55 12.81
C LEU A 333 -19.95 -0.62 12.97
N VAL A 334 -21.24 -0.38 12.78
CA VAL A 334 -22.30 -1.42 12.85
C VAL A 334 -22.91 -1.60 11.48
N ILE A 335 -22.86 -2.80 10.95
CA ILE A 335 -23.26 -3.11 9.58
C ILE A 335 -24.51 -3.98 9.60
N ARG A 336 -25.51 -3.60 8.79
CA ARG A 336 -26.82 -4.23 8.67
C ARG A 336 -27.20 -4.35 7.20
N HIS A 337 -28.08 -5.28 6.85
CA HIS A 337 -28.69 -5.30 5.52
C HIS A 337 -29.48 -4.00 5.28
N GLY A 338 -29.27 -3.37 4.11
CA GLY A 338 -30.04 -2.21 3.71
C GLY A 338 -31.43 -2.60 3.18
N GLU A 339 -32.45 -1.80 3.48
CA GLU A 339 -33.77 -1.90 2.84
C GLU A 339 -33.70 -1.29 1.43
N GLY A 340 -33.33 -2.08 0.41
CA GLY A 340 -33.49 -1.68 -0.99
C GLY A 340 -32.45 -2.25 -1.96
N ARG A 341 -32.88 -2.45 -3.22
CA ARG A 341 -32.01 -2.74 -4.37
C ARG A 341 -32.00 -1.52 -5.30
N ILE A 342 -30.86 -0.83 -5.41
CA ILE A 342 -30.66 0.24 -6.41
C ILE A 342 -29.56 -0.22 -7.37
N GLY A 343 -29.91 -0.43 -8.65
CA GLY A 343 -28.97 -0.89 -9.68
C GLY A 343 -28.62 -2.38 -9.64
N GLY A 344 -29.44 -3.22 -8.98
CA GLY A 344 -29.33 -4.68 -9.06
C GLY A 344 -28.28 -5.35 -8.16
N ALA A 345 -27.49 -4.59 -7.39
CA ALA A 345 -26.54 -5.12 -6.41
C ALA A 345 -27.04 -4.90 -4.97
N GLU A 346 -26.98 -5.94 -4.16
CA GLU A 346 -27.26 -5.86 -2.72
C GLU A 346 -26.16 -5.06 -2.01
N ARG A 347 -26.55 -4.07 -1.19
CA ARG A 347 -25.63 -3.22 -0.43
C ARG A 347 -25.91 -3.34 1.06
N LEU A 348 -24.83 -3.31 1.84
CA LEU A 348 -24.88 -3.32 3.29
C LEU A 348 -24.77 -1.89 3.80
N ARG A 349 -25.62 -1.54 4.76
CA ARG A 349 -25.63 -0.24 5.44
C ARG A 349 -24.75 -0.32 6.68
N ALA A 350 -23.91 0.67 6.92
CA ALA A 350 -22.95 0.74 8.01
C ALA A 350 -23.15 2.03 8.81
N GLU A 351 -23.55 1.94 10.07
CA GLU A 351 -23.72 3.05 11.01
C GLU A 351 -22.40 3.33 11.73
N ILE A 352 -21.96 4.58 11.76
CA ILE A 352 -20.69 5.01 12.35
C ILE A 352 -20.99 5.67 13.70
N SER A 353 -20.22 5.34 14.73
CA SER A 353 -20.31 5.95 16.05
C SER A 353 -18.94 5.99 16.74
N PHE A 354 -18.81 6.79 17.79
CA PHE A 354 -17.55 7.00 18.51
C PHE A 354 -17.72 6.71 20.00
N ALA A 355 -16.85 5.86 20.55
CA ALA A 355 -16.86 5.55 21.97
C ALA A 355 -15.92 6.47 22.75
N TYR A 356 -16.46 7.12 23.78
CA TYR A 356 -15.73 7.89 24.80
C TYR A 356 -16.03 7.26 26.17
N GLY A 357 -15.09 6.44 26.66
CA GLY A 357 -15.35 5.56 27.81
C GLY A 357 -16.49 4.58 27.51
N PRO A 358 -17.50 4.43 28.39
CA PRO A 358 -18.66 3.57 28.17
C PRO A 358 -19.75 4.19 27.27
N ARG A 359 -19.65 5.48 26.92
CA ARG A 359 -20.67 6.17 26.12
C ARG A 359 -20.36 6.11 24.63
N ILE A 360 -21.39 5.87 23.84
CA ILE A 360 -21.35 5.89 22.38
C ILE A 360 -22.03 7.18 21.91
N VAL A 361 -21.34 7.93 21.04
CA VAL A 361 -21.83 9.19 20.48
C VAL A 361 -21.95 9.06 18.97
N GLU A 362 -23.05 9.57 18.43
CA GLU A 362 -23.27 9.64 16.99
C GLU A 362 -22.53 10.84 16.38
N PRO A 363 -21.99 10.74 15.15
CA PRO A 363 -21.22 11.80 14.51
C PRO A 363 -21.96 13.14 14.41
N HIS A 364 -23.29 13.10 14.27
CA HIS A 364 -24.14 14.29 14.16
C HIS A 364 -24.60 14.85 15.52
N SER A 365 -24.17 14.27 16.64
CA SER A 365 -24.44 14.89 17.94
C SER A 365 -23.82 16.29 17.97
N GLY A 366 -24.61 17.32 18.23
CA GLY A 366 -24.11 18.69 18.36
C GLY A 366 -23.27 18.91 19.63
N ALA A 367 -23.22 17.93 20.53
CA ALA A 367 -22.52 18.02 21.80
C ALA A 367 -21.01 18.11 21.60
N GLY A 368 -20.34 19.05 22.28
CA GLY A 368 -18.87 19.15 22.28
C GLY A 368 -18.18 18.21 23.27
N ALA A 369 -18.95 17.60 24.18
CA ALA A 369 -18.45 16.74 25.24
C ALA A 369 -19.52 15.71 25.66
N VAL A 370 -19.10 14.72 26.44
CA VAL A 370 -19.96 13.69 27.05
C VAL A 370 -19.71 13.66 28.54
N TYR A 371 -20.76 13.82 29.33
CA TYR A 371 -20.65 13.82 30.79
C TYR A 371 -21.08 12.47 31.37
N LEU A 372 -20.25 11.92 32.27
CA LEU A 372 -20.55 10.75 33.07
C LEU A 372 -20.74 11.19 34.53
N PRO A 373 -22.00 11.34 34.99
CA PRO A 373 -22.28 11.78 36.36
C PRO A 373 -21.71 10.84 37.43
N GLU A 374 -21.76 9.53 37.18
CA GLU A 374 -21.30 8.50 38.12
C GLU A 374 -19.78 8.53 38.33
N GLU A 375 -19.02 8.81 37.27
CA GLU A 375 -17.55 8.89 37.31
C GLU A 375 -17.04 10.32 37.55
N ARG A 376 -17.92 11.32 37.55
CA ARG A 376 -17.58 12.76 37.56
C ARG A 376 -16.55 13.12 36.50
N ARG A 377 -16.74 12.60 35.28
CA ARG A 377 -15.84 12.80 34.15
C ARG A 377 -16.57 13.44 32.98
N LEU A 378 -15.92 14.44 32.38
CA LEU A 378 -16.36 15.10 31.15
C LEU A 378 -15.38 14.74 30.05
N TYR A 379 -15.79 13.86 29.13
CA TYR A 379 -15.00 13.50 27.96
C TYR A 379 -15.19 14.56 26.89
N LEU A 380 -14.11 15.28 26.55
CA LEU A 380 -14.14 16.26 25.48
C LEU A 380 -14.02 15.55 24.14
N ARG A 381 -14.96 15.81 23.21
CA ARG A 381 -14.94 15.18 21.90
C ARG A 381 -13.83 15.73 21.04
N ASP A 382 -13.06 14.84 20.43
CA ASP A 382 -12.04 15.16 19.44
C ASP A 382 -12.65 15.09 18.03
N LEU A 383 -13.29 16.19 17.62
CA LEU A 383 -13.96 16.28 16.32
C LEU A 383 -12.99 16.12 15.14
N ALA A 384 -11.70 16.41 15.33
CA ALA A 384 -10.68 16.22 14.30
C ALA A 384 -10.41 14.72 14.09
N ALA A 385 -10.17 13.97 15.18
CA ALA A 385 -9.99 12.53 15.13
C ALA A 385 -11.24 11.79 14.60
N GLU A 386 -12.44 12.25 14.97
CA GLU A 386 -13.71 11.74 14.42
C GLU A 386 -13.80 11.98 12.89
N GLY A 387 -13.37 13.15 12.42
CA GLY A 387 -13.32 13.50 11.00
C GLY A 387 -12.31 12.64 10.20
N GLU A 388 -11.12 12.41 10.76
CA GLU A 388 -10.10 11.53 10.17
C GLU A 388 -10.58 10.07 10.07
N ALA A 389 -11.22 9.56 11.13
CA ALA A 389 -11.80 8.23 11.11
C ALA A 389 -12.87 8.09 10.00
N ARG A 390 -13.69 9.12 9.79
CA ARG A 390 -14.71 9.13 8.72
C ARG A 390 -14.10 9.18 7.33
N SER A 391 -13.04 9.96 7.12
CA SER A 391 -12.38 10.09 5.81
C SER A 391 -11.67 8.80 5.36
N LEU A 392 -11.38 7.89 6.29
CA LEU A 392 -10.87 6.56 5.99
C LEU A 392 -11.89 5.68 5.23
N LEU A 393 -13.18 5.77 5.56
CA LEU A 393 -14.20 4.84 5.06
C LEU A 393 -14.30 4.86 3.51
N PRO A 394 -14.33 6.02 2.82
CA PRO A 394 -14.27 6.07 1.36
C PRO A 394 -13.09 5.34 0.74
N THR A 395 -11.91 5.40 1.36
CA THR A 395 -10.71 4.72 0.84
C THR A 395 -10.82 3.19 0.89
N LEU A 396 -11.68 2.67 1.78
CA LEU A 396 -11.95 1.24 1.93
C LEU A 396 -13.17 0.77 1.11
N GLY A 397 -13.72 1.66 0.28
CA GLY A 397 -14.83 1.35 -0.61
C GLY A 397 -16.21 1.52 0.02
N PHE A 398 -16.32 2.19 1.18
CA PHE A 398 -17.59 2.66 1.68
C PHE A 398 -18.03 3.92 0.92
N ARG A 399 -19.32 4.07 0.67
CA ARG A 399 -19.92 5.30 0.16
C ARG A 399 -20.63 6.00 1.32
N LEU A 400 -20.14 7.16 1.73
CA LEU A 400 -20.82 7.97 2.74
C LEU A 400 -22.07 8.59 2.09
N GLU A 401 -23.20 8.56 2.80
CA GLU A 401 -24.44 9.17 2.34
C GLU A 401 -24.73 10.46 3.11
N GLU A 402 -25.19 11.47 2.38
CA GLU A 402 -25.50 12.80 2.89
C GLU A 402 -27.01 12.97 3.01
N GLU A 403 -27.55 12.60 4.17
CA GLU A 403 -28.95 12.86 4.50
C GLU A 403 -29.08 14.26 5.12
N GLN A 404 -30.16 14.99 4.78
CA GLN A 404 -30.40 16.35 5.28
C GLN A 404 -30.39 16.36 6.82
N GLY A 405 -29.35 16.95 7.42
CA GLY A 405 -29.17 17.04 8.88
C GLY A 405 -28.34 15.92 9.52
N ALA A 406 -27.91 14.89 8.77
CA ALA A 406 -27.16 13.73 9.29
C ALA A 406 -26.00 13.28 8.37
N ALA A 407 -25.38 14.20 7.64
CA ALA A 407 -24.34 13.90 6.66
C ALA A 407 -23.19 13.03 7.26
N GLY A 408 -23.06 11.80 6.75
CA GLY A 408 -22.05 10.80 7.12
C GLY A 408 -22.26 10.09 8.46
N ALA A 409 -23.51 9.95 8.91
CA ALA A 409 -23.89 9.07 10.01
C ALA A 409 -23.91 7.59 9.61
N TRP A 410 -24.15 7.32 8.32
CA TRP A 410 -24.14 5.99 7.75
C TRP A 410 -23.42 5.93 6.40
N ALA A 411 -22.97 4.74 6.04
CA ALA A 411 -22.22 4.45 4.83
C ALA A 411 -22.71 3.16 4.18
N GLU A 412 -22.48 2.99 2.88
CA GLU A 412 -22.81 1.75 2.17
C GLU A 412 -21.57 1.04 1.67
N ILE A 413 -21.57 -0.29 1.73
CA ILE A 413 -20.50 -1.11 1.13
C ILE A 413 -21.07 -2.31 0.37
N VAL A 414 -20.39 -2.68 -0.72
CA VAL A 414 -20.70 -3.89 -1.47
C VAL A 414 -20.15 -5.10 -0.69
N PRO A 415 -20.91 -6.20 -0.53
CA PRO A 415 -20.49 -7.38 0.26
C PRO A 415 -19.09 -7.92 -0.10
N SER A 416 -18.71 -7.89 -1.38
CA SER A 416 -17.39 -8.35 -1.83
C SER A 416 -16.21 -7.54 -1.29
N LYS A 417 -16.42 -6.29 -0.88
CA LYS A 417 -15.40 -5.41 -0.31
C LYS A 417 -15.39 -5.40 1.23
N LEU A 418 -16.44 -5.95 1.85
CA LEU A 418 -16.63 -5.91 3.30
C LEU A 418 -15.44 -6.50 4.06
N VAL A 419 -15.00 -7.71 3.71
CA VAL A 419 -13.97 -8.42 4.49
C VAL A 419 -12.62 -7.70 4.46
N VAL A 420 -12.26 -7.11 3.31
CA VAL A 420 -11.04 -6.31 3.16
C VAL A 420 -11.13 -5.04 4.01
N ALA A 421 -12.28 -4.37 3.97
CA ALA A 421 -12.52 -3.15 4.74
C ALA A 421 -12.52 -3.42 6.26
N VAL A 422 -13.22 -4.45 6.74
CA VAL A 422 -13.25 -4.87 8.15
C VAL A 422 -11.84 -5.14 8.67
N ARG A 423 -11.01 -5.83 7.87
CA ARG A 423 -9.62 -6.14 8.24
C ARG A 423 -8.79 -4.87 8.47
N GLU A 424 -8.89 -3.91 7.57
CA GLU A 424 -8.14 -2.66 7.66
C GLU A 424 -8.66 -1.73 8.77
N LEU A 425 -9.95 -1.75 9.04
CA LEU A 425 -10.53 -1.03 10.18
C LEU A 425 -10.04 -1.63 11.51
N MET A 426 -10.10 -2.96 11.66
CA MET A 426 -9.65 -3.64 12.87
C MET A 426 -8.14 -3.52 13.10
N SER A 427 -7.32 -3.44 12.04
CA SER A 427 -5.87 -3.19 12.18
C SER A 427 -5.57 -1.83 12.79
N ARG A 428 -6.48 -0.86 12.62
CA ARG A 428 -6.41 0.51 13.15
C ARG A 428 -7.22 0.72 14.45
N GLY A 429 -7.65 -0.37 15.11
CA GLY A 429 -8.30 -0.31 16.42
C GLY A 429 -9.82 -0.07 16.39
N TRP A 430 -10.46 -0.11 15.22
CA TRP A 430 -11.92 0.01 15.12
C TRP A 430 -12.62 -1.20 15.73
N TYR A 431 -13.81 -0.96 16.28
CA TYR A 431 -14.76 -2.02 16.62
C TYR A 431 -15.78 -2.17 15.48
N VAL A 432 -15.90 -3.37 14.91
CA VAL A 432 -16.80 -3.63 13.78
C VAL A 432 -17.74 -4.79 14.10
N GLU A 433 -19.03 -4.58 13.85
CA GLU A 433 -20.12 -5.53 14.12
C GLU A 433 -20.99 -5.67 12.86
N THR A 434 -21.35 -6.89 12.45
CA THR A 434 -22.26 -7.14 11.29
C THR A 434 -23.41 -8.04 11.74
N GLU A 435 -24.67 -7.57 11.69
CA GLU A 435 -25.86 -8.42 12.01
C GLU A 435 -25.79 -9.17 13.35
N GLY A 436 -25.16 -8.59 14.37
CA GLY A 436 -24.94 -9.25 15.66
C GLY A 436 -23.85 -10.32 15.65
N VAL A 437 -23.20 -10.56 14.51
CA VAL A 437 -22.02 -11.41 14.36
C VAL A 437 -20.75 -10.58 14.52
N THR A 438 -19.86 -11.05 15.39
CA THR A 438 -18.59 -10.38 15.71
C THR A 438 -17.45 -10.94 14.86
N TYR A 439 -16.59 -10.06 14.34
CA TYR A 439 -15.32 -10.47 13.74
C TYR A 439 -14.22 -10.46 14.79
N ARG A 440 -13.44 -11.55 14.86
CA ARG A 440 -12.34 -11.72 15.79
C ARG A 440 -11.01 -11.74 15.05
N LYS A 441 -10.01 -11.03 15.58
CA LYS A 441 -8.65 -11.03 15.04
C LYS A 441 -7.93 -12.31 15.47
N ALA A 442 -7.08 -12.84 14.59
CA ALA A 442 -6.16 -13.91 14.96
C ALA A 442 -5.21 -13.45 16.08
N GLY A 443 -5.19 -14.22 17.16
CA GLY A 443 -4.33 -14.08 18.32
C GLY A 443 -3.11 -14.98 18.23
N THR A 444 -2.81 -15.69 19.32
CA THR A 444 -1.61 -16.52 19.45
C THR A 444 -1.69 -17.78 18.59
N VAL A 445 -0.59 -18.11 17.93
CA VAL A 445 -0.43 -19.36 17.17
C VAL A 445 0.30 -20.37 18.05
N THR A 446 -0.29 -21.54 18.24
CA THR A 446 0.34 -22.66 18.96
C THR A 446 0.65 -23.80 18.01
N MET A 447 1.85 -24.37 18.11
CA MET A 447 2.27 -25.53 17.31
C MET A 447 2.92 -26.59 18.21
N ARG A 448 2.49 -27.85 18.06
CA ARG A 448 3.07 -28.99 18.75
C ARG A 448 3.34 -30.11 17.75
N VAL A 449 4.51 -30.75 17.86
CA VAL A 449 4.85 -31.94 17.08
C VAL A 449 4.96 -33.16 17.97
N SER A 450 4.25 -34.23 17.59
CA SER A 450 4.36 -35.56 18.18
C SER A 450 4.81 -36.59 17.16
N SER A 451 5.64 -37.54 17.57
CA SER A 451 6.22 -38.58 16.71
C SER A 451 5.51 -39.92 16.88
N GLY A 452 5.25 -40.60 15.76
CA GLY A 452 4.89 -42.01 15.70
C GLY A 452 6.09 -42.89 15.31
N VAL A 453 5.83 -44.08 14.77
CA VAL A 453 6.90 -45.02 14.34
C VAL A 453 7.62 -44.49 13.09
N ASP A 454 6.86 -44.06 12.08
CA ASP A 454 7.39 -43.62 10.78
C ASP A 454 6.83 -42.25 10.32
N TRP A 455 6.19 -41.50 11.22
CA TRP A 455 5.55 -40.22 10.94
C TRP A 455 5.65 -39.22 12.09
N PHE A 456 5.35 -37.96 11.80
CA PHE A 456 5.23 -36.83 12.71
C PHE A 456 3.86 -36.19 12.52
N ASP A 457 3.13 -35.95 13.60
CA ASP A 457 1.86 -35.24 13.59
C ASP A 457 2.08 -33.81 14.11
N LEU A 458 1.61 -32.82 13.35
CA LEU A 458 1.68 -31.40 13.66
C LEU A 458 0.30 -30.91 14.09
N ASP A 459 0.15 -30.69 15.39
CA ASP A 459 -1.00 -30.04 16.01
C ASP A 459 -0.78 -28.53 16.00
N GLY A 460 -1.44 -27.84 15.08
CA GLY A 460 -1.42 -26.38 15.00
C GLY A 460 -2.79 -25.81 15.31
N ALA A 461 -2.86 -24.73 16.09
CA ALA A 461 -4.09 -23.97 16.29
C ALA A 461 -3.82 -22.47 16.34
N VAL A 462 -4.80 -21.67 15.92
CA VAL A 462 -4.79 -20.22 16.05
C VAL A 462 -5.93 -19.82 16.96
N ASP A 463 -5.63 -19.09 18.03
CA ASP A 463 -6.63 -18.55 18.95
C ASP A 463 -7.32 -17.32 18.35
N PHE A 464 -8.64 -17.26 18.44
CA PHE A 464 -9.46 -16.11 18.08
C PHE A 464 -10.20 -15.60 19.32
N ASP A 465 -9.47 -14.96 20.24
CA ASP A 465 -10.02 -14.39 21.48
C ASP A 465 -10.64 -15.48 22.38
N GLY A 466 -9.83 -16.48 22.73
CA GLY A 466 -10.20 -17.63 23.55
C GLY A 466 -10.88 -18.78 22.80
N ARG A 467 -10.90 -18.73 21.46
CA ARG A 467 -11.51 -19.73 20.58
C ARG A 467 -10.45 -20.29 19.61
N PRO A 468 -9.83 -21.44 19.91
CA PRO A 468 -8.83 -22.03 19.03
C PRO A 468 -9.47 -22.68 17.80
N VAL A 469 -8.90 -22.46 16.62
CA VAL A 469 -9.26 -23.16 15.37
C VAL A 469 -8.05 -23.95 14.88
N ALA A 470 -8.28 -25.21 14.50
CA ALA A 470 -7.22 -26.12 14.07
C ALA A 470 -6.63 -25.74 12.70
N LEU A 471 -5.33 -25.98 12.53
CA LEU A 471 -4.58 -25.66 11.32
C LEU A 471 -5.16 -26.28 10.03
N PRO A 472 -5.62 -27.56 10.00
CA PRO A 472 -6.23 -28.13 8.81
C PRO A 472 -7.46 -27.35 8.32
N GLU A 473 -8.28 -26.83 9.24
CA GLU A 473 -9.47 -26.04 8.92
C GLU A 473 -9.09 -24.67 8.34
N LEU A 474 -8.10 -24.00 8.94
CA LEU A 474 -7.58 -22.73 8.44
C LEU A 474 -6.98 -22.87 7.02
N LEU A 475 -6.25 -23.96 6.75
CA LEU A 475 -5.71 -24.26 5.43
C LEU A 475 -6.79 -24.65 4.42
N ALA A 476 -7.90 -25.25 4.86
CA ALA A 476 -9.03 -25.55 4.00
C ALA A 476 -9.77 -24.26 3.59
N ALA A 477 -10.01 -23.35 4.54
CA ALA A 477 -10.61 -22.03 4.28
C ALA A 477 -9.74 -21.22 3.30
N MET A 478 -8.42 -21.15 3.54
CA MET A 478 -7.49 -20.47 2.63
C MET A 478 -7.52 -21.08 1.21
N ARG A 479 -7.56 -22.41 1.07
CA ARG A 479 -7.63 -23.09 -0.24
C ARG A 479 -8.93 -22.79 -1.01
N LYS A 480 -10.03 -22.53 -0.30
CA LYS A 480 -11.31 -22.09 -0.89
C LYS A 480 -11.31 -20.60 -1.25
N GLY A 481 -10.27 -19.85 -0.90
CA GLY A 481 -10.21 -18.40 -1.05
C GLY A 481 -11.08 -17.65 -0.04
N GLU A 482 -11.49 -18.31 1.04
CA GLU A 482 -12.22 -17.69 2.14
C GLU A 482 -11.23 -16.83 2.95
N ALA A 483 -11.64 -15.62 3.31
CA ALA A 483 -10.84 -14.70 4.13
C ALA A 483 -11.14 -14.84 5.63
N THR A 484 -12.11 -15.68 5.98
CA THR A 484 -12.62 -15.88 7.34
C THR A 484 -12.96 -17.35 7.60
N VAL A 485 -12.90 -17.76 8.88
CA VAL A 485 -13.41 -19.05 9.35
C VAL A 485 -14.57 -18.84 10.32
N ARG A 486 -15.58 -19.70 10.27
CA ARG A 486 -16.70 -19.67 11.22
C ARG A 486 -16.29 -20.39 12.51
N LEU A 487 -16.44 -19.72 13.64
CA LEU A 487 -16.15 -20.23 14.98
C LEU A 487 -17.37 -20.97 15.56
N GLU A 488 -17.15 -21.82 16.57
CA GLU A 488 -18.21 -22.64 17.20
C GLU A 488 -19.35 -21.81 17.79
N ASP A 489 -19.07 -20.60 18.27
CA ASP A 489 -20.06 -19.66 18.82
C ASP A 489 -20.84 -18.88 17.73
N GLY A 490 -20.58 -19.17 16.46
CA GLY A 490 -21.19 -18.49 15.31
C GLY A 490 -20.48 -17.20 14.88
N SER A 491 -19.44 -16.75 15.58
CA SER A 491 -18.62 -15.59 15.20
C SER A 491 -17.63 -15.92 14.07
N PHE A 492 -17.01 -14.91 13.45
CA PHE A 492 -16.05 -15.09 12.35
C PHE A 492 -14.63 -14.72 12.76
N GLY A 493 -13.69 -15.66 12.61
CA GLY A 493 -12.26 -15.39 12.75
C GLY A 493 -11.65 -14.90 11.44
N LEU A 494 -10.97 -13.75 11.46
CA LEU A 494 -10.22 -13.24 10.31
C LEU A 494 -8.92 -14.04 10.13
N LEU A 495 -8.78 -14.74 9.00
CA LEU A 495 -7.63 -15.61 8.78
C LEU A 495 -6.31 -14.81 8.82
N PRO A 496 -5.26 -15.32 9.50
CA PRO A 496 -3.94 -14.71 9.48
C PRO A 496 -3.24 -15.05 8.15
N GLU A 497 -3.68 -14.42 7.06
CA GLU A 497 -3.23 -14.73 5.69
C GLU A 497 -1.71 -14.69 5.53
N GLU A 498 -1.01 -13.76 6.16
CA GLU A 498 0.45 -13.67 6.03
C GLU A 498 1.14 -14.90 6.64
N TRP A 499 0.68 -15.35 7.81
CA TRP A 499 1.18 -16.58 8.43
C TRP A 499 0.76 -17.82 7.63
N LEU A 500 -0.50 -17.90 7.20
CA LEU A 500 -0.99 -19.01 6.38
C LEU A 500 -0.33 -19.07 5.00
N ARG A 501 0.07 -17.95 4.40
CA ARG A 501 0.86 -17.93 3.16
C ARG A 501 2.28 -18.46 3.39
N ARG A 502 2.91 -18.09 4.51
CA ARG A 502 4.23 -18.63 4.91
C ARG A 502 4.20 -20.13 5.17
N CYS A 503 3.19 -20.61 5.89
CA CYS A 503 3.07 -22.01 6.26
C CYS A 503 2.38 -22.85 5.18
N GLY A 504 1.52 -22.27 4.34
CA GLY A 504 0.61 -22.97 3.44
C GLY A 504 1.30 -23.83 2.38
N LEU A 505 2.43 -23.37 1.85
CA LEU A 505 3.22 -24.13 0.86
C LEU A 505 3.74 -25.46 1.44
N LEU A 506 4.28 -25.41 2.65
CA LEU A 506 4.88 -26.57 3.29
C LEU A 506 3.83 -27.41 4.03
N ALA A 507 2.81 -26.79 4.60
CA ALA A 507 1.74 -27.47 5.33
C ALA A 507 0.84 -28.30 4.39
N GLY A 508 0.70 -27.87 3.13
CA GLY A 508 0.06 -28.67 2.08
C GLY A 508 0.81 -29.95 1.70
N THR A 509 2.02 -30.18 2.21
CA THR A 509 2.74 -31.46 2.04
C THR A 509 2.34 -32.51 3.07
N GLY A 510 1.74 -32.10 4.20
CA GLY A 510 1.22 -33.00 5.22
C GLY A 510 -0.20 -33.47 4.89
N THR A 511 -0.53 -34.71 5.24
CA THR A 511 -1.89 -35.23 5.05
C THR A 511 -2.76 -34.94 6.27
N PRO A 512 -3.97 -34.38 6.11
CA PRO A 512 -4.87 -34.14 7.23
C PRO A 512 -5.23 -35.46 7.93
N HIS A 513 -5.13 -35.48 9.26
CA HIS A 513 -5.49 -36.65 10.07
C HIS A 513 -5.96 -36.19 11.45
N GLU A 514 -7.21 -36.51 11.82
CA GLU A 514 -7.75 -36.28 13.19
C GLU A 514 -7.50 -34.87 13.76
N GLY A 515 -7.65 -33.82 12.94
CA GLY A 515 -7.44 -32.43 13.37
C GLY A 515 -5.98 -31.94 13.34
N SER A 516 -5.03 -32.81 12.97
CA SER A 516 -3.61 -32.51 12.79
C SER A 516 -3.15 -32.69 11.34
N LEU A 517 -1.89 -32.33 11.08
CA LEU A 517 -1.22 -32.62 9.81
C LEU A 517 -0.15 -33.69 10.00
N ARG A 518 -0.27 -34.81 9.29
CA ARG A 518 0.69 -35.90 9.33
C ARG A 518 1.77 -35.75 8.26
N PHE A 519 3.02 -35.87 8.68
CA PHE A 519 4.22 -35.81 7.86
C PHE A 519 4.99 -37.13 7.98
N GLY A 520 5.46 -37.69 6.87
CA GLY A 520 6.36 -38.83 6.90
C GLY A 520 7.74 -38.48 7.45
N ARG A 521 8.52 -39.48 7.87
CA ARG A 521 9.90 -39.27 8.37
C ARG A 521 10.80 -38.46 7.41
N ALA A 522 10.62 -38.66 6.10
CA ALA A 522 11.38 -37.93 5.09
C ALA A 522 11.06 -36.43 5.01
N GLN A 523 9.93 -36.00 5.59
CA GLN A 523 9.46 -34.62 5.63
C GLN A 523 9.93 -33.86 6.88
N ALA A 524 10.78 -34.44 7.73
CA ALA A 524 11.28 -33.78 8.93
C ALA A 524 11.90 -32.39 8.68
N GLY A 525 12.62 -32.21 7.56
CA GLY A 525 13.18 -30.90 7.18
C GLY A 525 12.11 -29.90 6.75
N VAL A 526 11.03 -30.38 6.12
CA VAL A 526 9.85 -29.54 5.79
C VAL A 526 9.12 -29.11 7.06
N LEU A 527 8.98 -30.03 8.01
CA LEU A 527 8.36 -29.78 9.31
C LEU A 527 9.19 -28.82 10.17
N ASP A 528 10.53 -28.94 10.21
CA ASP A 528 11.39 -27.95 10.89
C ASP A 528 11.26 -26.55 10.26
N ALA A 529 11.23 -26.47 8.93
CA ALA A 529 11.03 -25.20 8.23
C ALA A 529 9.65 -24.58 8.49
N LEU A 530 8.61 -25.40 8.67
CA LEU A 530 7.26 -24.97 9.05
C LEU A 530 7.20 -24.39 10.46
N LEU A 531 7.85 -25.04 11.42
CA LEU A 531 7.93 -24.56 12.80
C LEU A 531 8.71 -23.24 12.87
N GLY A 532 9.74 -23.07 12.04
CA GLY A 532 10.54 -21.85 11.98
C GLY A 532 11.00 -21.38 13.37
N ASP A 533 10.85 -20.08 13.62
CA ASP A 533 11.05 -19.45 14.94
C ASP A 533 9.71 -19.15 15.64
N ALA A 534 8.64 -19.92 15.36
CA ALA A 534 7.32 -19.65 15.91
C ALA A 534 7.39 -19.64 17.46
N PRO A 535 7.08 -18.50 18.12
CA PRO A 535 7.12 -18.41 19.57
C PRO A 535 6.03 -19.34 20.14
N GLY A 536 6.44 -20.35 20.91
CA GLY A 536 5.53 -21.35 21.49
C GLY A 536 5.47 -22.69 20.76
N ALA A 537 6.30 -22.93 19.73
CA ALA A 537 6.45 -24.26 19.14
C ALA A 537 7.05 -25.25 20.15
N SER A 538 6.44 -26.43 20.28
CA SER A 538 6.92 -27.53 21.13
C SER A 538 7.01 -28.84 20.35
N TRP A 539 7.90 -29.74 20.75
CA TRP A 539 8.08 -31.04 20.10
C TRP A 539 8.57 -32.10 21.09
N ASP A 540 8.37 -33.36 20.76
CA ASP A 540 8.89 -34.49 21.54
C ASP A 540 10.40 -34.75 21.30
N GLU A 541 10.98 -35.63 22.12
CA GLU A 541 12.41 -35.95 22.06
C GLU A 541 12.81 -36.59 20.71
N THR A 542 11.92 -37.38 20.12
CA THR A 542 12.16 -38.09 18.86
C THR A 542 12.31 -37.11 17.69
N PHE A 543 11.38 -36.17 17.55
CA PHE A 543 11.50 -35.11 16.55
C PHE A 543 12.67 -34.17 16.87
N GLY A 544 12.93 -33.90 18.15
CA GLY A 544 14.10 -33.13 18.59
C GLY A 544 15.42 -33.72 18.08
N LYS A 545 15.63 -35.03 18.23
CA LYS A 545 16.81 -35.73 17.69
C LYS A 545 16.89 -35.64 16.17
N ALA A 546 15.79 -35.89 15.46
CA ALA A 546 15.75 -35.79 14.00
C ALA A 546 16.07 -34.36 13.51
N ARG A 547 15.56 -33.35 14.22
CA ARG A 547 15.83 -31.94 13.96
C ARG A 547 17.29 -31.59 14.18
N ASP A 548 17.89 -32.06 15.28
CA ASP A 548 19.31 -31.84 15.57
C ASP A 548 20.21 -32.52 14.53
N GLU A 549 19.87 -33.73 14.08
CA GLU A 549 20.57 -34.42 12.99
C GLU A 549 20.49 -33.63 11.68
N ILE A 550 19.33 -33.07 11.33
CA ILE A 550 19.15 -32.25 10.13
C ILE A 550 19.92 -30.92 10.26
N ARG A 551 19.91 -30.28 11.43
CA ARG A 551 20.64 -29.03 11.68
C ARG A 551 22.15 -29.23 11.75
N ALA A 552 22.62 -30.42 12.14
CA ALA A 552 24.03 -30.78 12.05
C ALA A 552 24.58 -30.74 10.61
N PHE A 553 23.71 -30.62 9.59
CA PHE A 553 24.08 -30.31 8.21
C PHE A 553 24.98 -29.08 8.06
N ASP A 554 24.83 -28.03 8.87
CA ASP A 554 25.73 -26.86 8.78
C ASP A 554 27.17 -27.19 9.21
N ARG A 555 27.45 -28.43 9.67
CA ARG A 555 28.75 -28.91 10.16
C ARG A 555 29.17 -30.25 9.54
N VAL A 556 28.91 -30.49 8.25
CA VAL A 556 29.38 -31.71 7.57
C VAL A 556 30.89 -31.85 7.73
N ARG A 557 31.32 -32.99 8.30
CA ARG A 557 32.74 -33.29 8.47
C ARG A 557 33.32 -33.80 7.14
N PRO A 558 34.47 -33.26 6.67
CA PRO A 558 35.16 -33.79 5.51
C PRO A 558 35.50 -35.27 5.69
N ALA A 559 35.32 -36.06 4.64
CA ALA A 559 35.71 -37.47 4.61
C ALA A 559 36.96 -37.66 3.76
N MET A 560 37.89 -38.49 4.24
CA MET A 560 39.08 -38.87 3.48
C MET A 560 38.72 -39.82 2.33
N GLU A 561 39.48 -39.73 1.24
CA GLU A 561 39.39 -40.67 0.12
C GLU A 561 39.58 -42.14 0.58
N PRO A 562 38.80 -43.09 0.04
CA PRO A 562 38.92 -44.50 0.41
C PRO A 562 40.19 -45.14 -0.17
N ALA A 563 40.70 -46.19 0.49
CA ALA A 563 42.00 -46.79 0.14
C ALA A 563 42.14 -47.35 -1.29
N GLY A 564 41.05 -47.63 -2.01
CA GLY A 564 41.11 -48.07 -3.42
C GLY A 564 40.92 -46.95 -4.45
N PHE A 565 40.78 -45.70 -4.01
CA PHE A 565 40.74 -44.52 -4.86
C PHE A 565 42.16 -44.08 -5.23
N ARG A 566 42.39 -43.83 -6.53
CA ARG A 566 43.69 -43.41 -7.07
C ARG A 566 43.66 -41.92 -7.40
N GLY A 567 44.19 -41.10 -6.50
CA GLY A 567 44.27 -39.65 -6.62
C GLY A 567 44.03 -38.97 -5.27
N THR A 568 44.11 -37.65 -5.24
CA THR A 568 43.88 -36.86 -4.02
C THR A 568 42.67 -35.97 -4.20
N LEU A 569 41.70 -36.07 -3.29
CA LEU A 569 40.55 -35.15 -3.28
C LEU A 569 40.97 -33.79 -2.70
N ARG A 570 40.51 -32.71 -3.33
CA ARG A 570 40.66 -31.35 -2.79
C ARG A 570 39.86 -31.19 -1.49
N PRO A 571 40.17 -30.21 -0.61
CA PRO A 571 39.46 -30.01 0.66
C PRO A 571 37.93 -29.95 0.52
N TYR A 572 37.42 -29.15 -0.42
CA TYR A 572 35.98 -29.09 -0.67
C TYR A 572 35.43 -30.42 -1.26
N GLN A 573 36.21 -31.16 -2.04
CA GLN A 573 35.77 -32.46 -2.55
C GLN A 573 35.62 -33.48 -1.41
N ARG A 574 36.47 -33.40 -0.37
CA ARG A 574 36.34 -34.20 0.86
C ARG A 574 35.10 -33.82 1.67
N GLU A 575 34.75 -32.53 1.74
CA GLU A 575 33.47 -32.08 2.31
C GLU A 575 32.28 -32.65 1.55
N GLY A 576 32.33 -32.63 0.21
CA GLY A 576 31.27 -33.18 -0.64
C GLY A 576 31.12 -34.70 -0.48
N LEU A 577 32.23 -35.42 -0.37
CA LEU A 577 32.22 -36.85 -0.02
C LEU A 577 31.60 -37.08 1.37
N GLY A 578 31.99 -36.29 2.37
CA GLY A 578 31.43 -36.35 3.72
C GLY A 578 29.92 -36.10 3.72
N TRP A 579 29.44 -35.14 2.93
CA TRP A 579 28.03 -34.82 2.77
C TRP A 579 27.25 -35.99 2.16
N MET A 580 27.75 -36.60 1.07
CA MET A 580 27.09 -37.75 0.46
C MET A 580 27.04 -38.96 1.40
N LEU A 581 28.10 -39.22 2.16
CA LEU A 581 28.13 -40.29 3.17
C LEU A 581 27.18 -40.02 4.34
N PHE A 582 26.99 -38.76 4.71
CA PHE A 582 26.03 -38.35 5.72
C PHE A 582 24.58 -38.61 5.26
N LEU A 583 24.24 -38.22 4.02
CA LEU A 583 22.91 -38.49 3.43
C LEU A 583 22.65 -39.99 3.30
N GLU A 584 23.66 -40.76 2.85
CA GLU A 584 23.60 -42.21 2.77
C GLU A 584 23.24 -42.84 4.13
N ARG A 585 23.87 -42.38 5.22
CA ARG A 585 23.61 -42.87 6.58
C ARG A 585 22.19 -42.61 7.06
N LEU A 586 21.61 -41.46 6.70
CA LEU A 586 20.25 -41.08 7.07
C LEU A 586 19.18 -41.59 6.11
N GLY A 587 19.57 -42.25 5.01
CA GLY A 587 18.63 -42.74 4.00
C GLY A 587 18.04 -41.65 3.11
N PHE A 588 18.63 -40.46 3.08
CA PHE A 588 18.19 -39.35 2.25
C PHE A 588 18.89 -39.35 0.89
N GLY A 589 18.18 -38.91 -0.15
CA GLY A 589 18.75 -38.50 -1.42
C GLY A 589 19.21 -37.04 -1.39
N GLY A 590 20.17 -36.71 -2.26
CA GLY A 590 20.72 -35.36 -2.36
C GLY A 590 20.99 -34.90 -3.79
N CYS A 591 21.08 -33.57 -3.97
CA CYS A 591 21.50 -32.92 -5.19
C CYS A 591 22.88 -32.29 -5.01
N LEU A 592 23.90 -32.86 -5.68
CA LEU A 592 25.24 -32.27 -5.77
C LEU A 592 25.24 -31.23 -6.90
N ALA A 593 25.02 -29.99 -6.50
CA ALA A 593 24.84 -28.83 -7.36
C ALA A 593 26.07 -27.91 -7.40
N ASP A 594 27.27 -28.46 -7.19
CA ASP A 594 28.52 -27.74 -7.39
C ASP A 594 28.62 -27.17 -8.81
N ASP A 595 29.27 -26.01 -8.95
CA ASP A 595 29.57 -25.43 -10.26
C ASP A 595 30.27 -26.43 -11.19
N MET A 596 30.10 -26.20 -12.49
CA MET A 596 30.69 -27.03 -13.52
C MET A 596 32.22 -26.99 -13.45
N GLY A 597 32.88 -28.13 -13.64
CA GLY A 597 34.33 -28.22 -13.58
C GLY A 597 34.93 -28.43 -12.17
N LEU A 598 34.14 -28.45 -11.09
CA LEU A 598 34.60 -28.74 -9.72
C LEU A 598 34.83 -30.25 -9.42
N GLY A 599 34.73 -31.12 -10.42
CA GLY A 599 35.01 -32.55 -10.28
C GLY A 599 33.93 -33.34 -9.53
N LYS A 600 32.64 -33.11 -9.84
CA LYS A 600 31.51 -33.87 -9.28
C LYS A 600 31.63 -35.38 -9.51
N THR A 601 32.00 -35.78 -10.74
CA THR A 601 32.23 -37.18 -11.12
C THR A 601 33.25 -37.86 -10.21
N VAL A 602 34.40 -37.22 -9.97
CA VAL A 602 35.45 -37.72 -9.07
C VAL A 602 34.96 -37.90 -7.63
N GLN A 603 34.17 -36.94 -7.11
CA GLN A 603 33.56 -37.06 -5.78
C GLN A 603 32.63 -38.29 -5.69
N VAL A 604 31.81 -38.52 -6.72
CA VAL A 604 30.89 -39.66 -6.78
C VAL A 604 31.63 -40.99 -6.96
N LEU A 605 32.70 -41.04 -7.74
CA LEU A 605 33.55 -42.23 -7.84
C LEU A 605 34.19 -42.58 -6.49
N ALA A 606 34.65 -41.58 -5.72
CA ALA A 606 35.13 -41.79 -4.36
C ALA A 606 34.04 -42.35 -3.42
N LEU A 607 32.79 -41.86 -3.52
CA LEU A 607 31.64 -42.41 -2.79
C LEU A 607 31.40 -43.89 -3.15
N LEU A 608 31.40 -44.21 -4.44
CA LEU A 608 31.14 -45.57 -4.94
C LEU A 608 32.25 -46.55 -4.53
N GLU A 609 33.51 -46.10 -4.55
CA GLU A 609 34.64 -46.87 -4.05
C GLU A 609 34.57 -47.08 -2.53
N ALA A 610 34.18 -46.07 -1.76
CA ALA A 610 33.94 -46.21 -0.33
C ALA A 610 32.86 -47.26 -0.02
N ARG A 611 31.80 -47.30 -0.83
CA ARG A 611 30.76 -48.35 -0.76
C ARG A 611 31.33 -49.73 -1.09
N ARG A 612 32.14 -49.88 -2.14
CA ARG A 612 32.80 -51.15 -2.48
C ARG A 612 33.68 -51.64 -1.33
N ALA A 613 34.47 -50.75 -0.74
CA ALA A 613 35.36 -51.09 0.38
C ALA A 613 34.62 -51.53 1.64
N ARG A 614 33.46 -50.94 1.95
CA ARG A 614 32.61 -51.33 3.09
C ARG A 614 31.94 -52.70 2.89
N ARG A 615 31.60 -53.06 1.65
CA ARG A 615 30.99 -54.36 1.30
C ARG A 615 31.88 -55.55 1.62
N GLY A 616 33.20 -55.41 1.49
CA GLY A 616 34.15 -56.48 1.85
C GLY A 616 34.09 -56.92 3.32
N LYS A 617 33.35 -56.21 4.18
CA LYS A 617 33.23 -56.49 5.62
C LYS A 617 31.88 -57.11 6.06
N ARG A 618 30.89 -57.27 5.17
CA ARG A 618 29.57 -57.86 5.51
C ARG A 618 29.01 -58.73 4.38
N PRO A 619 28.46 -59.93 4.66
CA PRO A 619 27.80 -60.77 3.68
C PRO A 619 26.40 -60.21 3.36
N SER A 620 26.32 -59.17 2.52
CA SER A 620 25.06 -58.63 2.01
C SER A 620 24.93 -58.86 0.52
N VAL A 621 23.71 -59.13 0.04
CA VAL A 621 23.37 -59.25 -1.39
C VAL A 621 23.99 -58.11 -2.20
N ARG A 622 24.83 -58.45 -3.18
CA ARG A 622 25.54 -57.46 -4.02
C ARG A 622 24.52 -56.72 -4.91
N ARG A 623 24.27 -55.45 -4.60
CA ARG A 623 23.41 -54.57 -5.41
C ARG A 623 24.27 -53.61 -6.24
N PRO A 624 24.16 -53.58 -7.57
CA PRO A 624 24.93 -52.65 -8.40
C PRO A 624 24.46 -51.20 -8.17
N SER A 625 25.35 -50.25 -8.43
CA SER A 625 25.00 -48.83 -8.55
C SER A 625 24.72 -48.50 -10.02
N LEU A 626 23.66 -47.74 -10.29
CA LEU A 626 23.27 -47.29 -11.63
C LEU A 626 23.62 -45.83 -11.80
N VAL A 627 24.39 -45.49 -12.84
CA VAL A 627 24.64 -44.10 -13.25
C VAL A 627 23.93 -43.85 -14.58
N VAL A 628 23.02 -42.88 -14.56
CA VAL A 628 22.23 -42.45 -15.73
C VAL A 628 22.77 -41.11 -16.19
N MET A 629 23.20 -41.03 -17.45
CA MET A 629 23.88 -39.83 -17.97
C MET A 629 23.45 -39.51 -19.41
N PRO A 630 23.69 -38.30 -19.93
CA PRO A 630 23.63 -38.04 -21.36
C PRO A 630 24.60 -38.95 -22.11
N LYS A 631 24.25 -39.35 -23.34
CA LYS A 631 25.12 -40.23 -24.16
C LYS A 631 26.52 -39.65 -24.36
N SER A 632 26.66 -38.32 -24.43
CA SER A 632 27.95 -37.65 -24.62
C SER A 632 28.90 -37.78 -23.45
N LEU A 633 28.38 -38.04 -22.24
CA LEU A 633 29.18 -38.12 -21.01
C LEU A 633 29.75 -39.51 -20.73
N LEU A 634 29.31 -40.52 -21.48
CA LEU A 634 29.62 -41.92 -21.19
C LEU A 634 31.11 -42.22 -21.24
N PHE A 635 31.81 -41.71 -22.26
CA PHE A 635 33.25 -41.90 -22.41
C PHE A 635 34.02 -41.24 -21.25
N ASN A 636 33.67 -40.00 -20.89
CA ASN A 636 34.31 -39.31 -19.76
C ASN A 636 34.11 -40.07 -18.44
N TRP A 637 32.91 -40.60 -18.18
CA TRP A 637 32.66 -41.43 -16.99
C TRP A 637 33.49 -42.71 -16.97
N LYS A 638 33.66 -43.36 -18.13
CA LYS A 638 34.49 -44.57 -18.28
C LYS A 638 35.96 -44.27 -18.01
N ASP A 639 36.50 -43.23 -18.61
CA ASP A 639 37.90 -42.84 -18.46
C ASP A 639 38.21 -42.41 -17.02
N GLU A 640 37.32 -41.62 -16.41
CA GLU A 640 37.46 -41.23 -15.01
C GLU A 640 37.35 -42.45 -14.07
N ALA A 641 36.41 -43.37 -14.32
CA ALA A 641 36.27 -44.58 -13.51
C ALA A 641 37.51 -45.47 -13.60
N ALA A 642 38.07 -45.66 -14.81
CA ALA A 642 39.30 -46.42 -15.02
C ALA A 642 40.52 -45.76 -14.34
N LYS A 643 40.60 -44.42 -14.39
CA LYS A 643 41.68 -43.64 -13.79
C LYS A 643 41.63 -43.63 -12.27
N PHE A 644 40.50 -43.22 -11.68
CA PHE A 644 40.36 -42.95 -10.25
C PHE A 644 39.94 -44.16 -9.44
N THR A 645 39.23 -45.13 -10.04
CA THR A 645 38.65 -46.28 -9.33
C THR A 645 38.82 -47.59 -10.12
N PRO A 646 40.06 -48.00 -10.45
CA PRO A 646 40.32 -49.13 -11.36
C PRO A 646 39.84 -50.49 -10.83
N LYS A 647 39.48 -50.57 -9.55
CA LYS A 647 38.97 -51.79 -8.91
C LYS A 647 37.43 -51.91 -8.98
N LEU A 648 36.71 -50.90 -9.47
CA LEU A 648 35.27 -50.98 -9.69
C LEU A 648 34.99 -51.70 -11.01
N SER A 649 34.17 -52.76 -10.96
CA SER A 649 33.72 -53.44 -12.17
C SER A 649 32.57 -52.65 -12.82
N VAL A 650 32.78 -52.20 -14.07
CA VAL A 650 31.84 -51.36 -14.82
C VAL A 650 31.18 -52.16 -15.95
N LEU A 651 29.86 -52.02 -16.09
CA LEU A 651 29.05 -52.55 -17.21
C LEU A 651 28.43 -51.41 -18.00
N GLU A 652 28.57 -51.46 -19.32
CA GLU A 652 27.94 -50.52 -20.24
C GLU A 652 26.58 -51.06 -20.72
N HIS A 653 25.49 -50.40 -20.33
CA HIS A 653 24.12 -50.76 -20.70
C HIS A 653 23.48 -49.68 -21.58
N PHE A 654 23.86 -49.63 -22.86
CA PHE A 654 23.29 -48.74 -23.86
C PHE A 654 23.51 -49.27 -25.28
N GLY A 655 22.83 -48.66 -26.26
CA GLY A 655 22.95 -49.05 -27.67
C GLY A 655 22.00 -50.17 -28.10
N PRO A 656 21.99 -50.51 -29.40
CA PRO A 656 21.10 -51.51 -29.98
C PRO A 656 21.46 -52.93 -29.53
N ASP A 657 22.76 -53.25 -29.39
CA ASP A 657 23.26 -54.59 -29.08
C ASP A 657 23.29 -54.92 -27.59
N ARG A 658 22.67 -54.08 -26.75
CA ARG A 658 22.65 -54.27 -25.29
C ARG A 658 21.81 -55.50 -24.91
N ILE A 659 22.29 -56.25 -23.93
CA ILE A 659 21.54 -57.37 -23.34
C ILE A 659 20.38 -56.79 -22.50
N PRO A 660 19.15 -57.31 -22.59
CA PRO A 660 18.04 -56.86 -21.75
C PRO A 660 18.38 -56.93 -20.25
N PRO A 661 17.98 -55.94 -19.43
CA PRO A 661 18.34 -55.91 -18.01
C PRO A 661 17.95 -57.19 -17.27
N GLY A 662 18.86 -57.71 -16.45
CA GLY A 662 18.64 -58.98 -15.75
C GLY A 662 19.72 -59.30 -14.71
N THR A 663 19.91 -60.59 -14.46
CA THR A 663 20.81 -61.11 -13.41
C THR A 663 22.27 -60.75 -13.61
N HIS A 664 22.72 -60.56 -14.86
CA HIS A 664 24.10 -60.21 -15.18
C HIS A 664 24.55 -58.88 -14.54
N PHE A 665 23.62 -57.97 -14.21
CA PHE A 665 23.93 -56.72 -13.49
C PHE A 665 24.52 -56.98 -12.09
N ALA A 666 24.15 -58.08 -11.43
CA ALA A 666 24.64 -58.40 -10.08
C ALA A 666 26.15 -58.73 -10.04
N GLY A 667 26.74 -59.07 -11.19
CA GLY A 667 28.18 -59.32 -11.32
C GLY A 667 29.05 -58.06 -11.27
N HIS A 668 28.45 -56.88 -11.44
CA HIS A 668 29.15 -55.61 -11.56
C HIS A 668 28.89 -54.67 -10.37
N ASP A 669 29.82 -53.75 -10.12
CA ASP A 669 29.65 -52.70 -9.10
C ASP A 669 28.92 -51.49 -9.67
N LEU A 670 29.18 -51.17 -10.94
CA LEU A 670 28.63 -50.02 -11.65
C LEU A 670 27.99 -50.41 -12.97
N VAL A 671 26.82 -49.85 -13.23
CA VAL A 671 26.12 -49.95 -14.52
C VAL A 671 25.96 -48.54 -15.08
N PHE A 672 26.49 -48.29 -16.27
CA PHE A 672 26.30 -47.04 -16.99
C PHE A 672 25.17 -47.17 -18.00
N THR A 673 24.24 -46.23 -17.98
CA THR A 673 23.17 -46.17 -18.97
C THR A 673 22.86 -44.74 -19.37
N THR A 674 22.06 -44.58 -20.42
CA THR A 674 21.62 -43.26 -20.89
C THR A 674 20.16 -43.01 -20.53
N TYR A 675 19.75 -41.75 -20.42
CA TYR A 675 18.33 -41.40 -20.22
C TYR A 675 17.41 -42.03 -21.28
N GLY A 676 17.86 -42.11 -22.53
CA GLY A 676 17.12 -42.73 -23.63
C GLY A 676 16.96 -44.25 -23.45
N THR A 677 18.01 -44.93 -22.99
CA THR A 677 17.99 -46.37 -22.70
C THR A 677 17.15 -46.68 -21.47
N LEU A 678 17.33 -45.92 -20.38
CA LEU A 678 16.53 -46.05 -19.16
C LEU A 678 15.04 -46.00 -19.47
N ARG A 679 14.61 -45.03 -20.29
CA ARG A 679 13.21 -44.90 -20.70
C ARG A 679 12.70 -46.16 -21.40
N ARG A 680 13.47 -46.73 -22.32
CA ARG A 680 13.08 -47.92 -23.10
C ARG A 680 13.01 -49.17 -22.23
N ASP A 681 13.90 -49.28 -21.26
CA ASP A 681 14.08 -50.51 -20.48
C ASP A 681 13.48 -50.44 -19.08
N ILE A 682 12.72 -49.38 -18.76
CA ILE A 682 12.27 -49.12 -17.39
C ILE A 682 11.41 -50.25 -16.81
N GLU A 683 10.62 -50.94 -17.64
CA GLU A 683 9.80 -52.06 -17.20
C GLU A 683 10.62 -53.23 -16.62
N ALA A 684 11.81 -53.47 -17.17
CA ALA A 684 12.76 -54.43 -16.63
C ALA A 684 13.57 -53.84 -15.47
N LEU A 685 14.07 -52.62 -15.63
CA LEU A 685 14.93 -51.95 -14.64
C LEU A 685 14.21 -51.71 -13.30
N ARG A 686 12.90 -51.41 -13.29
CA ARG A 686 12.13 -51.22 -12.05
C ARG A 686 12.03 -52.47 -11.18
N LYS A 687 12.25 -53.65 -11.75
CA LYS A 687 12.23 -54.95 -11.04
C LYS A 687 13.57 -55.24 -10.35
N ILE A 688 14.63 -54.51 -10.71
CA ILE A 688 15.98 -54.65 -10.16
C ILE A 688 16.16 -53.60 -9.06
N ARG A 689 16.58 -54.02 -7.87
CA ARG A 689 16.87 -53.11 -6.76
C ARG A 689 18.34 -52.69 -6.77
N PHE A 690 18.60 -51.43 -7.09
CA PHE A 690 19.93 -50.84 -7.12
C PHE A 690 20.38 -50.36 -5.74
N GLY A 691 21.68 -50.48 -5.47
CA GLY A 691 22.24 -49.98 -4.23
C GLY A 691 22.34 -48.46 -4.22
N TYR A 692 22.57 -47.83 -5.38
CA TYR A 692 22.61 -46.39 -5.55
C TYR A 692 22.15 -46.04 -6.96
N CYS A 693 21.29 -45.04 -7.12
CA CYS A 693 20.97 -44.47 -8.43
C CYS A 693 21.48 -43.04 -8.50
N ILE A 694 22.32 -42.76 -9.49
CA ILE A 694 22.96 -41.47 -9.72
C ILE A 694 22.48 -40.92 -11.06
N LEU A 695 22.00 -39.69 -11.08
CA LEU A 695 21.63 -38.96 -12.29
C LEU A 695 22.68 -37.90 -12.55
N ASP A 696 23.38 -37.99 -13.69
CA ASP A 696 24.25 -36.91 -14.16
C ASP A 696 23.50 -35.98 -15.12
N GLU A 697 23.82 -34.69 -15.10
CA GLU A 697 23.08 -33.63 -15.79
C GLU A 697 21.56 -33.76 -15.56
N ALA A 698 21.16 -33.83 -14.28
CA ALA A 698 19.80 -34.11 -13.86
C ALA A 698 18.77 -33.12 -14.42
N GLN A 699 19.17 -31.92 -14.86
CA GLN A 699 18.29 -30.97 -15.55
C GLN A 699 17.62 -31.54 -16.81
N ILE A 700 18.11 -32.63 -17.39
CA ILE A 700 17.41 -33.38 -18.45
C ILE A 700 16.02 -33.84 -18.00
N VAL A 701 15.83 -34.14 -16.71
CA VAL A 701 14.56 -34.56 -16.13
C VAL A 701 13.85 -33.43 -15.37
N LYS A 702 14.11 -32.15 -15.69
CA LYS A 702 13.47 -31.00 -15.01
C LYS A 702 11.95 -30.95 -15.12
N ASN A 703 11.39 -31.49 -16.21
CA ASN A 703 9.95 -31.53 -16.44
C ASN A 703 9.36 -32.90 -16.07
N ALA A 704 8.56 -32.92 -14.99
CA ALA A 704 7.87 -34.09 -14.46
C ALA A 704 6.95 -34.83 -15.45
N GLY A 705 6.46 -34.14 -16.49
CA GLY A 705 5.59 -34.72 -17.51
C GLY A 705 6.32 -35.63 -18.50
N THR A 706 7.64 -35.47 -18.63
CA THR A 706 8.45 -36.21 -19.61
C THR A 706 8.55 -37.69 -19.25
N GLU A 707 8.64 -38.54 -20.28
CA GLU A 707 8.82 -39.98 -20.09
C GLU A 707 10.11 -40.33 -19.35
N ALA A 708 11.19 -39.56 -19.58
CA ALA A 708 12.45 -39.73 -18.86
C ALA A 708 12.29 -39.46 -17.35
N ALA A 709 11.63 -38.36 -16.96
CA ALA A 709 11.36 -38.05 -15.56
C ALA A 709 10.41 -39.06 -14.89
N LYS A 710 9.43 -39.59 -15.63
CA LYS A 710 8.59 -40.72 -15.17
C LYS A 710 9.43 -41.97 -14.96
N ALA A 711 10.27 -42.34 -15.91
CA ALA A 711 11.10 -43.54 -15.82
C ALA A 711 12.08 -43.50 -14.64
N VAL A 712 12.76 -42.38 -14.43
CA VAL A 712 13.69 -42.20 -13.30
C VAL A 712 13.02 -42.44 -11.94
N ARG A 713 11.78 -41.97 -11.75
CA ARG A 713 11.05 -42.14 -10.47
C ARG A 713 10.63 -43.59 -10.19
N LEU A 714 10.52 -44.42 -11.23
CA LEU A 714 10.16 -45.84 -11.11
C LEU A 714 11.34 -46.73 -10.70
N LEU A 715 12.57 -46.21 -10.66
CA LEU A 715 13.74 -46.97 -10.25
C LEU A 715 13.66 -47.37 -8.76
N ALA A 716 13.82 -48.66 -8.49
CA ALA A 716 13.94 -49.20 -7.14
C ALA A 716 15.39 -49.06 -6.66
N CYS A 717 15.66 -48.17 -5.70
CA CYS A 717 17.00 -47.92 -5.20
C CYS A 717 17.03 -47.54 -3.73
N ASP A 718 18.12 -47.93 -3.05
CA ASP A 718 18.32 -47.67 -1.61
C ASP A 718 18.80 -46.23 -1.35
N HIS A 719 19.62 -45.68 -2.25
CA HIS A 719 20.12 -44.31 -2.15
C HIS A 719 20.06 -43.61 -3.51
N ARG A 720 19.92 -42.29 -3.50
CA ARG A 720 19.66 -41.47 -4.68
C ARG A 720 20.52 -40.22 -4.70
N LEU A 721 21.13 -39.92 -5.83
CA LEU A 721 21.92 -38.70 -6.03
C LEU A 721 21.59 -38.10 -7.38
N ALA A 722 21.41 -36.79 -7.41
CA ALA A 722 21.35 -36.01 -8.64
C ALA A 722 22.58 -35.10 -8.71
N MET A 723 23.18 -34.98 -9.88
CA MET A 723 24.23 -34.02 -10.17
C MET A 723 23.72 -33.08 -11.23
N SER A 724 23.84 -31.77 -10.98
CA SER A 724 23.46 -30.76 -11.96
C SER A 724 24.30 -29.50 -11.75
N GLY A 725 24.72 -28.84 -12.83
CA GLY A 725 25.29 -27.49 -12.72
C GLY A 725 24.24 -26.42 -12.42
N THR A 726 22.97 -26.71 -12.71
CA THR A 726 21.85 -25.77 -12.62
C THR A 726 20.62 -26.48 -12.06
N PRO A 727 20.56 -26.71 -10.72
CA PRO A 727 19.49 -27.49 -10.12
C PRO A 727 18.10 -26.85 -10.27
N VAL A 728 18.03 -25.55 -10.54
CA VAL A 728 16.82 -24.78 -10.84
C VAL A 728 17.16 -23.75 -11.91
N GLU A 729 16.48 -23.80 -13.05
CA GLU A 729 16.66 -22.88 -14.17
C GLU A 729 15.50 -21.90 -14.28
N ASN A 730 14.26 -22.39 -14.43
CA ASN A 730 13.15 -21.55 -14.90
C ASN A 730 12.05 -21.33 -13.86
N HIS A 731 11.73 -22.34 -13.06
CA HIS A 731 10.66 -22.25 -12.06
C HIS A 731 10.83 -23.28 -10.93
N ILE A 732 10.26 -22.97 -9.76
CA ILE A 732 10.32 -23.82 -8.54
C ILE A 732 9.79 -25.25 -8.78
N GLY A 733 8.86 -25.45 -9.72
CA GLY A 733 8.37 -26.78 -10.10
C GLY A 733 9.45 -27.75 -10.59
N GLU A 734 10.63 -27.28 -11.01
CA GLU A 734 11.76 -28.15 -11.39
C GLU A 734 12.33 -28.88 -10.16
N LEU A 735 12.36 -28.21 -8.98
CA LEU A 735 12.74 -28.83 -7.71
C LEU A 735 11.82 -30.00 -7.37
N TRP A 736 10.51 -29.87 -7.60
CA TRP A 736 9.57 -30.97 -7.35
C TRP A 736 9.92 -32.22 -8.15
N THR A 737 10.33 -32.05 -9.41
CA THR A 737 10.71 -33.20 -10.23
C THR A 737 11.97 -33.87 -9.70
N HIS A 738 12.98 -33.10 -9.30
CA HIS A 738 14.20 -33.64 -8.70
C HIS A 738 13.93 -34.32 -7.36
N PHE A 739 13.19 -33.69 -6.46
CA PHE A 739 12.86 -34.25 -5.15
C PHE A 739 11.88 -35.43 -5.23
N GLY A 740 11.02 -35.48 -6.25
CA GLY A 740 10.22 -36.66 -6.56
C GLY A 740 11.06 -37.89 -6.92
N PHE A 741 12.28 -37.70 -7.42
CA PHE A 741 13.28 -38.75 -7.48
C PHE A 741 14.04 -38.87 -6.16
N LEU A 742 14.70 -37.82 -5.67
CA LEU A 742 15.64 -37.89 -4.54
C LEU A 742 15.01 -38.38 -3.24
N ASN A 743 13.89 -37.78 -2.84
CA ASN A 743 13.17 -38.05 -1.59
C ASN A 743 11.65 -38.11 -1.89
N PRO A 744 11.14 -39.22 -2.44
CA PRO A 744 9.74 -39.36 -2.81
C PRO A 744 8.80 -39.02 -1.64
N GLY A 745 7.80 -38.17 -1.87
CA GLY A 745 6.85 -37.71 -0.85
C GLY A 745 7.27 -36.49 -0.05
N MET A 746 8.55 -36.07 -0.10
CA MET A 746 9.06 -34.96 0.71
C MET A 746 8.32 -33.63 0.48
N LEU A 747 7.99 -33.32 -0.78
CA LEU A 747 7.32 -32.05 -1.17
C LEU A 747 5.84 -32.22 -1.49
N GLY A 748 5.20 -33.31 -1.05
CA GLY A 748 3.80 -33.59 -1.37
C GLY A 748 3.51 -33.79 -2.86
N SER A 749 2.24 -33.65 -3.24
CA SER A 749 1.80 -33.79 -4.63
C SER A 749 2.09 -32.55 -5.48
N ARG A 750 2.15 -32.75 -6.81
CA ARG A 750 2.37 -31.65 -7.77
C ARG A 750 1.23 -30.62 -7.73
N SER A 751 -0.01 -31.06 -7.51
CA SER A 751 -1.17 -30.17 -7.41
C SER A 751 -1.07 -29.29 -6.18
N GLU A 752 -0.70 -29.85 -5.02
CA GLU A 752 -0.56 -29.08 -3.78
C GLU A 752 0.52 -28.00 -3.90
N LEU A 753 1.68 -28.34 -4.49
CA LEU A 753 2.73 -27.35 -4.73
C LEU A 753 2.33 -26.31 -5.79
N ALA A 754 1.63 -26.70 -6.86
CA ALA A 754 1.18 -25.78 -7.91
C ALA A 754 0.07 -24.82 -7.44
N SER A 755 -0.85 -25.30 -6.59
CA SER A 755 -1.87 -24.49 -5.92
C SER A 755 -1.26 -23.49 -4.94
N ALA A 756 -0.22 -23.90 -4.22
CA ALA A 756 0.51 -23.05 -3.29
C ALA A 756 1.50 -22.08 -3.98
N SER A 757 1.97 -22.41 -5.18
CA SER A 757 2.76 -21.53 -6.06
C SER A 757 1.87 -20.65 -6.96
N GLY A 758 0.59 -20.51 -6.63
CA GLY A 758 -0.46 -20.12 -7.58
C GLY A 758 -0.16 -18.84 -8.35
N GLY A 759 -0.17 -18.89 -9.67
CA GLY A 759 -0.15 -17.71 -10.58
C GLY A 759 1.00 -16.70 -10.37
N PRO A 760 1.17 -15.73 -11.30
CA PRO A 760 2.21 -14.70 -11.18
C PRO A 760 2.06 -13.77 -9.96
N ALA A 761 0.92 -13.81 -9.26
CA ALA A 761 0.55 -12.88 -8.19
C ALA A 761 0.75 -13.43 -6.75
N THR A 762 1.08 -14.72 -6.58
CA THR A 762 1.23 -15.35 -5.25
C THR A 762 2.64 -15.90 -5.00
N ASP A 763 3.61 -15.45 -5.79
CA ASP A 763 5.03 -15.75 -5.67
C ASP A 763 5.66 -14.92 -4.52
N SER A 764 5.15 -15.10 -3.30
CA SER A 764 5.66 -14.41 -2.11
C SER A 764 7.10 -14.85 -1.84
N LEU A 765 7.99 -13.87 -1.68
CA LEU A 765 9.40 -14.08 -1.31
C LEU A 765 9.54 -15.00 -0.09
N ALA A 766 8.63 -14.85 0.88
CA ALA A 766 8.62 -15.65 2.11
C ALA A 766 8.33 -17.15 1.86
N ALA A 767 7.48 -17.48 0.88
CA ALA A 767 7.21 -18.87 0.50
C ALA A 767 8.44 -19.52 -0.15
N ARG A 768 9.15 -18.75 -1.00
CA ARG A 768 10.42 -19.20 -1.62
C ARG A 768 11.50 -19.43 -0.58
N GLU A 769 11.63 -18.55 0.42
CA GLU A 769 12.58 -18.69 1.52
C GLU A 769 12.28 -19.90 2.41
N ALA A 770 11.01 -20.14 2.72
CA ALA A 770 10.59 -21.32 3.47
C ALA A 770 10.94 -22.62 2.72
N LEU A 771 10.65 -22.69 1.42
CA LEU A 771 11.04 -23.83 0.60
C LEU A 771 12.55 -24.00 0.49
N ALA A 772 13.30 -22.90 0.31
CA ALA A 772 14.76 -22.91 0.25
C ALA A 772 15.36 -23.49 1.55
N ARG A 773 14.82 -23.09 2.72
CA ARG A 773 15.22 -23.66 4.02
C ARG A 773 14.91 -25.16 4.11
N ALA A 774 13.74 -25.59 3.65
CA ALA A 774 13.33 -27.00 3.68
C ALA A 774 14.22 -27.91 2.81
N VAL A 775 14.66 -27.42 1.64
CA VAL A 775 15.46 -28.24 0.70
C VAL A 775 16.98 -28.15 0.90
N ARG A 776 17.45 -27.11 1.61
CA ARG A 776 18.88 -26.81 1.82
C ARG A 776 19.71 -28.01 2.31
N PRO A 777 19.27 -28.84 3.29
CA PRO A 777 20.07 -29.99 3.75
C PRO A 777 20.35 -31.04 2.66
N PHE A 778 19.51 -31.07 1.63
CA PHE A 778 19.57 -32.04 0.54
C PHE A 778 20.19 -31.47 -0.72
N LEU A 779 20.68 -30.22 -0.70
CA LEU A 779 21.27 -29.56 -1.86
C LEU A 779 22.61 -28.94 -1.48
N LEU A 780 23.70 -29.51 -2.00
CA LEU A 780 25.04 -28.97 -1.83
C LEU A 780 25.41 -28.17 -3.08
N ARG A 781 25.47 -26.84 -2.96
CA ARG A 781 25.86 -25.94 -4.04
C ARG A 781 27.03 -25.06 -3.61
N ARG A 782 28.14 -25.16 -4.35
CA ARG A 782 29.35 -24.37 -4.13
C ARG A 782 29.83 -23.78 -5.44
N THR A 783 30.23 -22.51 -5.40
CA THR A 783 30.71 -21.81 -6.59
C THR A 783 32.22 -21.94 -6.75
N LYS A 784 32.73 -21.81 -7.99
CA LYS A 784 34.18 -21.81 -8.24
C LYS A 784 34.92 -20.76 -7.41
N GLY A 785 34.34 -19.56 -7.27
CA GLY A 785 34.93 -18.49 -6.45
C GLY A 785 35.02 -18.83 -4.96
N GLN A 786 34.10 -19.67 -4.44
CA GLN A 786 34.15 -20.13 -3.05
C GLN A 786 35.25 -21.15 -2.80
N VAL A 787 35.45 -22.10 -3.73
CA VAL A 787 36.23 -23.34 -3.45
C VAL A 787 37.44 -23.60 -4.34
N ALA A 788 37.55 -22.94 -5.49
CA ALA A 788 38.60 -23.14 -6.48
C ALA A 788 39.39 -21.84 -6.71
N LYS A 789 39.97 -21.30 -5.63
CA LYS A 789 40.77 -20.05 -5.65
C LYS A 789 42.02 -20.14 -6.54
N ASP A 790 42.51 -21.36 -6.78
CA ASP A 790 43.67 -21.62 -7.65
C ASP A 790 43.33 -21.54 -9.16
N LEU A 791 42.05 -21.44 -9.52
CA LEU A 791 41.63 -21.42 -10.91
C LEU A 791 41.93 -20.02 -11.51
N PRO A 792 42.55 -19.94 -12.70
CA PRO A 792 42.80 -18.66 -13.36
C PRO A 792 41.52 -17.84 -13.55
N PRO A 793 41.59 -16.50 -13.65
CA PRO A 793 40.42 -15.67 -13.87
C PRO A 793 39.74 -15.99 -15.20
N ARG A 794 38.40 -15.83 -15.23
CA ARG A 794 37.61 -15.80 -16.45
C ARG A 794 37.14 -14.38 -16.69
N THR A 795 37.39 -13.86 -17.89
CA THR A 795 36.91 -12.53 -18.31
C THR A 795 35.82 -12.73 -19.35
N GLU A 796 34.65 -12.13 -19.13
CA GLU A 796 33.55 -12.12 -20.09
C GLU A 796 33.44 -10.72 -20.70
N GLN A 797 33.44 -10.65 -22.03
CA GLN A 797 33.31 -9.41 -22.78
C GLN A 797 32.22 -9.54 -23.84
N THR A 798 31.49 -8.45 -24.06
CA THR A 798 30.58 -8.33 -25.18
C THR A 798 31.32 -7.63 -26.32
N LEU A 799 31.43 -8.30 -27.46
CA LEU A 799 31.89 -7.70 -28.71
C LEU A 799 30.66 -7.19 -29.46
N PHE A 800 30.55 -5.88 -29.58
CA PHE A 800 29.49 -5.26 -30.36
C PHE A 800 29.85 -5.28 -31.85
N CYS A 801 28.94 -5.80 -32.67
CA CYS A 801 29.07 -5.85 -34.11
C CYS A 801 28.18 -4.77 -34.73
N GLU A 802 28.78 -3.80 -35.42
CA GLU A 802 28.07 -2.68 -36.05
C GLU A 802 27.57 -3.09 -37.44
N MET A 803 26.24 -3.14 -37.64
CA MET A 803 25.67 -3.44 -38.96
C MET A 803 26.01 -2.33 -39.96
N ASP A 804 26.44 -2.74 -41.16
CA ASP A 804 26.51 -1.83 -42.31
C ASP A 804 25.11 -1.33 -42.70
N ASP A 805 25.05 -0.25 -43.50
CA ASP A 805 23.79 0.38 -43.88
C ASP A 805 22.85 -0.60 -44.63
N ALA A 806 23.41 -1.50 -45.44
CA ALA A 806 22.63 -2.45 -46.23
C ALA A 806 22.08 -3.59 -45.36
N GLU A 807 22.82 -4.07 -44.37
CA GLU A 807 22.40 -5.07 -43.37
C GLU A 807 21.34 -4.48 -42.46
N ARG A 808 21.53 -3.22 -42.03
CA ARG A 808 20.58 -2.46 -41.21
C ARG A 808 19.25 -2.25 -41.93
N GLU A 809 19.27 -1.89 -43.21
CA GLU A 809 18.07 -1.74 -44.04
C GLU A 809 17.31 -3.08 -44.16
N ARG A 810 18.00 -4.17 -44.53
CA ARG A 810 17.42 -5.51 -44.61
C ARG A 810 16.80 -5.97 -43.28
N TYR A 811 17.48 -5.70 -42.16
CA TYR A 811 16.97 -6.02 -40.83
C TYR A 811 15.72 -5.20 -40.50
N ALA A 812 15.74 -3.89 -40.78
CA ALA A 812 14.62 -2.99 -40.55
C ALA A 812 13.38 -3.37 -41.37
N GLU A 813 13.55 -3.72 -42.64
CA GLU A 813 12.49 -4.24 -43.50
C GLU A 813 11.85 -5.50 -42.92
N LEU A 814 12.67 -6.47 -42.51
CA LEU A 814 12.19 -7.71 -41.90
C LEU A 814 11.43 -7.46 -40.58
N ARG A 815 11.95 -6.53 -39.76
CA ARG A 815 11.32 -6.12 -38.50
C ARG A 815 9.97 -5.47 -38.75
N MET A 816 9.87 -4.56 -39.72
CA MET A 816 8.62 -3.90 -40.10
C MET A 816 7.61 -4.91 -40.64
N HIS A 817 8.04 -5.82 -41.51
CA HIS A 817 7.19 -6.89 -42.02
C HIS A 817 6.54 -7.71 -40.89
N TYR A 818 7.34 -8.22 -39.94
CA TYR A 818 6.79 -8.99 -38.82
C TYR A 818 5.94 -8.15 -37.87
N ARG A 819 6.28 -6.88 -37.64
CA ARG A 819 5.46 -5.97 -36.84
C ARG A 819 4.06 -5.85 -37.41
N ASP A 820 3.94 -5.60 -38.72
CA ASP A 820 2.66 -5.44 -39.38
C ASP A 820 1.83 -6.73 -39.39
N VAL A 821 2.48 -7.87 -39.63
CA VAL A 821 1.84 -9.19 -39.59
C VAL A 821 1.33 -9.51 -38.18
N LEU A 822 2.10 -9.19 -37.14
CA LEU A 822 1.73 -9.47 -35.75
C LEU A 822 0.63 -8.55 -35.24
N LEU A 823 0.66 -7.24 -35.54
CA LEU A 823 -0.39 -6.29 -35.14
C LEU A 823 -1.75 -6.71 -35.70
N LYS A 824 -1.81 -7.01 -37.01
CA LYS A 824 -3.05 -7.48 -37.68
C LYS A 824 -3.63 -8.76 -37.08
N ARG A 825 -2.78 -9.65 -36.53
CA ARG A 825 -3.22 -10.93 -35.95
C ARG A 825 -3.53 -10.82 -34.46
N LEU A 826 -2.83 -9.96 -33.73
CA LEU A 826 -3.10 -9.70 -32.32
C LEU A 826 -4.50 -9.10 -32.14
N ASP A 827 -4.88 -8.17 -33.01
CA ASP A 827 -6.21 -7.55 -33.03
C ASP A 827 -7.32 -8.56 -33.33
N ARG A 828 -7.04 -9.62 -34.10
CA ARG A 828 -8.02 -10.64 -34.49
C ARG A 828 -8.14 -11.82 -33.51
N ASP A 829 -7.01 -12.36 -33.05
CA ASP A 829 -6.94 -13.68 -32.41
C ASP A 829 -6.52 -13.64 -30.93
N GLY A 830 -6.07 -12.47 -30.44
CA GLY A 830 -5.56 -12.26 -29.08
C GLY A 830 -4.17 -12.85 -28.81
N VAL A 831 -3.51 -12.41 -27.73
CA VAL A 831 -2.09 -12.70 -27.42
C VAL A 831 -1.77 -14.20 -27.28
N LYS A 832 -2.67 -14.98 -26.63
CA LYS A 832 -2.44 -16.41 -26.36
C LYS A 832 -2.43 -17.28 -27.62
N LYS A 833 -3.21 -16.95 -28.66
CA LYS A 833 -3.20 -17.69 -29.94
C LYS A 833 -2.09 -17.21 -30.88
N SER A 834 -1.57 -16.00 -30.68
CA SER A 834 -0.52 -15.39 -31.50
C SER A 834 0.91 -15.69 -31.01
N SER A 835 1.08 -16.32 -29.84
CA SER A 835 2.40 -16.55 -29.22
C SER A 835 3.39 -17.33 -30.10
N ALA A 836 2.91 -18.31 -30.88
CA ALA A 836 3.77 -19.07 -31.81
C ALA A 836 4.37 -18.19 -32.91
N HIS A 837 3.58 -17.25 -33.46
CA HIS A 837 4.03 -16.34 -34.51
C HIS A 837 5.02 -15.30 -34.00
N VAL A 838 4.86 -14.87 -32.74
CA VAL A 838 5.84 -13.98 -32.08
C VAL A 838 7.19 -14.70 -31.94
N LEU A 839 7.19 -15.96 -31.51
CA LEU A 839 8.42 -16.75 -31.39
C LEU A 839 9.09 -16.98 -32.75
N GLU A 840 8.30 -17.21 -33.81
CA GLU A 840 8.82 -17.29 -35.18
C GLU A 840 9.46 -15.97 -35.62
N ALA A 841 8.78 -14.84 -35.45
CA ALA A 841 9.32 -13.52 -35.81
C ALA A 841 10.65 -13.23 -35.09
N LEU A 842 10.70 -13.47 -33.77
CA LEU A 842 11.93 -13.32 -32.98
C LEU A 842 13.05 -14.25 -33.45
N LEU A 843 12.73 -15.49 -33.83
CA LEU A 843 13.71 -16.42 -34.38
C LEU A 843 14.29 -15.89 -35.69
N ARG A 844 13.46 -15.37 -36.60
CA ARG A 844 13.87 -14.84 -37.90
C ARG A 844 14.71 -13.57 -37.76
N LEU A 845 14.33 -12.67 -36.87
CA LEU A 845 15.15 -11.50 -36.54
C LEU A 845 16.50 -11.89 -35.93
N ARG A 846 16.53 -12.90 -35.04
CA ARG A 846 17.80 -13.43 -34.51
C ARG A 846 18.70 -14.03 -35.60
N GLN A 847 18.11 -14.74 -36.57
CA GLN A 847 18.84 -15.24 -37.73
C GLN A 847 19.39 -14.10 -38.59
N ALA A 848 18.57 -13.08 -38.89
CA ALA A 848 18.96 -11.89 -39.66
C ALA A 848 20.15 -11.17 -39.01
N ALA A 849 20.11 -10.96 -37.69
CA ALA A 849 21.20 -10.31 -36.95
C ALA A 849 22.48 -11.13 -36.87
N CYS A 850 22.44 -12.43 -37.22
CA CYS A 850 23.64 -13.27 -37.23
C CYS A 850 24.25 -13.38 -38.61
N HIS A 851 23.43 -13.68 -39.64
CA HIS A 851 23.86 -13.73 -41.03
C HIS A 851 22.64 -13.85 -41.97
N PRO A 852 22.57 -13.10 -43.09
CA PRO A 852 21.44 -13.20 -44.04
C PRO A 852 21.27 -14.61 -44.64
N GLY A 853 22.38 -15.33 -44.83
CA GLY A 853 22.43 -16.74 -45.22
C GLY A 853 21.63 -17.72 -44.34
N LEU A 854 21.28 -17.34 -43.09
CA LEU A 854 20.43 -18.16 -42.21
C LEU A 854 18.95 -18.09 -42.55
N LEU A 855 18.54 -17.04 -43.25
CA LEU A 855 17.18 -16.87 -43.76
C LEU A 855 17.06 -17.43 -45.18
N ASP A 856 18.06 -17.16 -46.00
CA ASP A 856 18.12 -17.55 -47.41
C ASP A 856 19.53 -18.04 -47.76
N PRO A 857 19.74 -19.35 -47.99
CA PRO A 857 21.06 -19.90 -48.34
C PRO A 857 21.71 -19.24 -49.56
N ALA A 858 20.93 -18.69 -50.50
CA ALA A 858 21.47 -17.98 -51.67
C ALA A 858 22.21 -16.68 -51.28
N LYS A 859 21.90 -16.14 -50.09
CA LYS A 859 22.54 -14.96 -49.50
C LYS A 859 23.70 -15.34 -48.57
N GLY A 860 24.20 -16.57 -48.64
CA GLY A 860 25.30 -17.07 -47.82
C GLY A 860 26.65 -16.38 -48.07
N ALA A 861 26.82 -15.73 -49.22
CA ALA A 861 28.03 -14.98 -49.58
C ALA A 861 27.93 -13.46 -49.31
N LEU A 862 26.78 -12.97 -48.83
CA LEU A 862 26.66 -11.57 -48.43
C LEU A 862 27.46 -11.32 -47.14
N PRO A 863 28.03 -10.11 -46.97
CA PRO A 863 28.71 -9.75 -45.74
C PRO A 863 27.73 -9.75 -44.55
N SER A 864 28.29 -9.96 -43.36
CA SER A 864 27.59 -9.76 -42.09
C SER A 864 28.57 -9.22 -41.08
N ALA A 865 28.20 -8.11 -40.44
CA ALA A 865 29.05 -7.43 -39.46
C ALA A 865 29.55 -8.37 -38.36
N LYS A 866 28.71 -9.32 -37.96
CA LYS A 866 29.04 -10.29 -36.92
C LYS A 866 30.10 -11.29 -37.38
N LEU A 867 29.96 -11.82 -38.59
CA LEU A 867 30.92 -12.77 -39.15
C LEU A 867 32.27 -12.10 -39.39
N GLU A 868 32.29 -10.88 -39.90
CA GLU A 868 33.51 -10.11 -40.12
C GLU A 868 34.23 -9.81 -38.80
N THR A 869 33.53 -9.25 -37.82
CA THR A 869 34.08 -9.00 -36.47
C THR A 869 34.67 -10.29 -35.85
N PHE A 870 33.99 -11.43 -36.04
CA PHE A 870 34.51 -12.72 -35.58
C PHE A 870 35.79 -13.14 -36.31
N LEU A 871 35.82 -13.03 -37.64
CA LEU A 871 36.96 -13.46 -38.47
C LEU A 871 38.19 -12.58 -38.24
N ASP A 872 38.01 -11.29 -38.04
CA ASP A 872 39.11 -10.38 -37.70
C ASP A 872 39.72 -10.77 -36.35
N ARG A 873 38.86 -10.92 -35.33
CA ARG A 873 39.30 -11.27 -33.99
C ARG A 873 39.93 -12.66 -33.89
N ILE A 874 39.43 -13.64 -34.64
CA ILE A 874 39.99 -14.99 -34.60
C ILE A 874 41.35 -15.05 -35.29
N SER A 875 41.58 -14.24 -36.33
CA SER A 875 42.86 -14.17 -37.02
C SER A 875 43.95 -13.64 -36.07
N GLU A 876 43.67 -12.57 -35.31
CA GLU A 876 44.58 -12.06 -34.27
C GLU A 876 44.97 -13.14 -33.25
N ILE A 877 43.99 -13.87 -32.73
CA ILE A 877 44.20 -14.89 -31.69
C ILE A 877 45.04 -16.07 -32.21
N ILE A 878 44.83 -16.46 -33.47
CA ILE A 878 45.58 -17.55 -34.09
C ILE A 878 47.02 -17.11 -34.35
N GLU A 879 47.25 -15.87 -34.80
CA GLU A 879 48.60 -15.31 -34.98
C GLU A 879 49.38 -15.25 -33.66
N GLU A 880 48.70 -14.99 -32.54
CA GLU A 880 49.27 -15.05 -31.19
C GLU A 880 49.51 -16.50 -30.67
N GLY A 881 49.10 -17.52 -31.43
CA GLY A 881 49.31 -18.93 -31.09
C GLY A 881 48.33 -19.49 -30.06
N HIS A 882 47.17 -18.84 -29.87
CA HIS A 882 46.16 -19.27 -28.91
C HIS A 882 45.07 -20.15 -29.54
N LYS A 883 44.50 -21.05 -28.74
CA LYS A 883 43.38 -21.92 -29.14
C LYS A 883 42.03 -21.36 -28.70
N ALA A 884 41.02 -21.52 -29.57
CA ALA A 884 39.68 -21.00 -29.33
C ALA A 884 38.56 -22.03 -29.57
N LEU A 885 37.51 -21.96 -28.74
CA LEU A 885 36.24 -22.65 -28.93
C LEU A 885 35.23 -21.69 -29.53
N VAL A 886 34.47 -22.13 -30.53
CA VAL A 886 33.48 -21.30 -31.22
C VAL A 886 32.12 -21.98 -31.15
N TYR A 887 31.18 -21.33 -30.47
CA TYR A 887 29.86 -21.87 -30.23
C TYR A 887 28.77 -21.10 -30.98
N SER A 888 27.79 -21.85 -31.50
CA SER A 888 26.56 -21.31 -32.08
C SER A 888 25.38 -22.24 -31.85
N GLN A 889 24.18 -21.68 -31.72
CA GLN A 889 22.95 -22.45 -31.66
C GLN A 889 22.49 -22.94 -33.04
N PHE A 890 22.91 -22.23 -34.09
CA PHE A 890 22.55 -22.48 -35.47
C PHE A 890 23.69 -23.28 -36.14
N THR A 891 23.51 -24.58 -36.34
CA THR A 891 24.49 -25.39 -37.08
C THR A 891 24.70 -24.88 -38.50
N SER A 892 23.68 -24.25 -39.10
CA SER A 892 23.81 -23.56 -40.39
C SER A 892 24.71 -22.33 -40.32
N PHE A 893 24.82 -21.66 -39.17
CA PHE A 893 25.75 -20.55 -39.01
C PHE A 893 27.18 -21.07 -38.87
N LEU A 894 27.38 -22.14 -38.10
CA LEU A 894 28.67 -22.83 -38.07
C LEU A 894 29.11 -23.32 -39.45
N ALA A 895 28.18 -23.75 -40.29
CA ALA A 895 28.50 -24.14 -41.68
C ALA A 895 28.99 -22.94 -42.50
N ILE A 896 28.36 -21.77 -42.37
CA ILE A 896 28.83 -20.52 -43.01
C ILE A 896 30.22 -20.14 -42.51
N VAL A 897 30.43 -20.16 -41.19
CA VAL A 897 31.74 -19.89 -40.57
C VAL A 897 32.80 -20.87 -41.09
N LYS A 898 32.46 -22.16 -41.13
CA LYS A 898 33.34 -23.21 -41.64
C LYS A 898 33.79 -22.93 -43.08
N THR A 899 32.88 -22.56 -43.99
CA THR A 899 33.24 -22.20 -45.36
C THR A 899 34.26 -21.06 -45.40
N HIS A 900 34.04 -20.00 -44.61
CA HIS A 900 34.93 -18.84 -44.56
C HIS A 900 36.31 -19.15 -43.93
N LEU A 901 36.36 -20.10 -42.98
CA LEU A 901 37.62 -20.60 -42.42
C LEU A 901 38.36 -21.50 -43.42
N ASP A 902 37.63 -22.36 -44.15
CA ASP A 902 38.17 -23.23 -45.21
C ASP A 902 38.81 -22.37 -46.34
N GLU A 903 38.14 -21.30 -46.77
CA GLU A 903 38.66 -20.34 -47.77
C GLU A 903 39.95 -19.64 -47.32
N ARG A 904 40.05 -19.33 -46.03
CA ARG A 904 41.24 -18.73 -45.39
C ARG A 904 42.30 -19.77 -45.01
N LYS A 905 42.06 -21.06 -45.29
CA LYS A 905 42.93 -22.19 -44.95
C LYS A 905 43.23 -22.30 -43.45
N ILE A 906 42.27 -21.93 -42.60
CA ILE A 906 42.40 -22.05 -41.14
C ILE A 906 41.96 -23.45 -40.71
N VAL A 907 42.89 -24.19 -40.11
CA VAL A 907 42.66 -25.54 -39.58
C VAL A 907 41.70 -25.48 -38.40
N HIS A 908 40.68 -26.34 -38.41
CA HIS A 908 39.68 -26.38 -37.35
C HIS A 908 39.07 -27.78 -37.21
N GLU A 909 38.46 -28.02 -36.05
CA GLU A 909 37.59 -29.17 -35.78
C GLU A 909 36.12 -28.77 -35.76
N TYR A 910 35.23 -29.74 -35.99
CA TYR A 910 33.78 -29.51 -35.99
C TYR A 910 33.00 -30.60 -35.26
N LEU A 911 32.10 -30.21 -34.36
CA LEU A 911 31.24 -31.13 -33.61
C LEU A 911 29.80 -30.62 -33.47
N ASP A 912 28.85 -31.44 -33.93
CA ASP A 912 27.42 -31.23 -33.74
C ASP A 912 26.68 -32.49 -33.25
N GLY A 913 25.35 -32.45 -33.27
CA GLY A 913 24.50 -33.56 -32.84
C GLY A 913 24.65 -34.83 -33.69
N LYS A 914 25.10 -34.72 -34.95
CA LYS A 914 25.24 -35.82 -35.92
C LYS A 914 26.62 -36.47 -35.88
N THR A 915 27.63 -35.81 -35.31
CA THR A 915 28.98 -36.36 -35.14
C THR A 915 28.95 -37.66 -34.32
N ARG A 916 29.48 -38.74 -34.92
CA ARG A 916 29.54 -40.09 -34.31
C ARG A 916 30.78 -40.27 -33.44
N ASP A 917 31.97 -39.98 -33.96
CA ASP A 917 33.25 -40.17 -33.27
C ASP A 917 33.70 -38.91 -32.53
N ARG A 918 32.95 -38.52 -31.50
CA ARG A 918 33.21 -37.29 -30.75
C ARG A 918 34.55 -37.32 -30.01
N ALA A 919 35.03 -38.49 -29.63
CA ALA A 919 36.25 -38.64 -28.84
C ALA A 919 37.48 -38.26 -29.67
N ALA A 920 37.58 -38.75 -30.90
CA ALA A 920 38.70 -38.44 -31.79
C ALA A 920 38.84 -36.93 -32.07
N HIS A 921 37.74 -36.23 -32.33
CA HIS A 921 37.76 -34.77 -32.54
C HIS A 921 38.22 -33.99 -31.29
N VAL A 922 37.79 -34.41 -30.11
CA VAL A 922 38.17 -33.79 -28.84
C VAL A 922 39.64 -34.04 -28.52
N GLU A 923 40.10 -35.28 -28.73
CA GLU A 923 41.49 -35.67 -28.53
C GLU A 923 42.40 -34.88 -29.46
N ARG A 924 42.10 -34.85 -30.76
CA ARG A 924 42.86 -34.08 -31.75
C ARG A 924 42.99 -32.61 -31.35
N PHE A 925 41.88 -31.93 -31.04
CA PHE A 925 41.93 -30.54 -30.61
C PHE A 925 42.78 -30.31 -29.34
N GLN A 926 42.72 -31.24 -28.38
CA GLN A 926 43.46 -31.13 -27.12
C GLN A 926 44.96 -31.39 -27.29
N THR A 927 45.37 -32.31 -28.17
CA THR A 927 46.76 -32.76 -28.30
C THR A 927 47.52 -32.14 -29.47
N ASP A 928 46.85 -31.81 -30.57
CA ASP A 928 47.46 -31.31 -31.82
C ASP A 928 47.66 -29.78 -31.75
N PRO A 929 48.89 -29.25 -31.67
CA PRO A 929 49.14 -27.81 -31.61
C PRO A 929 48.66 -27.06 -32.87
N ASP A 930 48.64 -27.72 -34.03
CA ASP A 930 48.30 -27.12 -35.32
C ASP A 930 46.78 -27.02 -35.56
N CYS A 931 45.98 -27.42 -34.58
CA CYS A 931 44.53 -27.27 -34.57
C CYS A 931 44.11 -26.10 -33.64
N PRO A 932 44.03 -24.86 -34.14
CA PRO A 932 43.75 -23.69 -33.30
C PRO A 932 42.26 -23.54 -32.94
N LEU A 933 41.33 -24.08 -33.73
CA LEU A 933 39.90 -23.82 -33.59
C LEU A 933 39.06 -25.08 -33.42
N PHE A 934 38.02 -24.99 -32.58
CA PHE A 934 36.98 -26.02 -32.49
C PHE A 934 35.58 -25.40 -32.58
N LEU A 935 34.89 -25.69 -33.68
CA LEU A 935 33.50 -25.30 -33.94
C LEU A 935 32.53 -26.29 -33.27
N LEU A 936 31.68 -25.78 -32.39
CA LEU A 936 30.81 -26.59 -31.53
C LEU A 936 29.37 -26.07 -31.55
N SER A 937 28.41 -26.92 -31.88
CA SER A 937 27.00 -26.53 -31.63
C SER A 937 26.74 -26.39 -30.12
N LEU A 938 26.03 -25.35 -29.68
CA LEU A 938 25.77 -25.07 -28.25
C LEU A 938 25.19 -26.29 -27.51
N LYS A 939 24.27 -27.02 -28.15
CA LYS A 939 23.65 -28.22 -27.55
C LYS A 939 24.58 -29.43 -27.50
N ALA A 940 25.46 -29.63 -28.48
CA ALA A 940 26.32 -30.81 -28.52
C ALA A 940 27.63 -30.60 -27.74
N GLY A 941 28.21 -29.41 -27.85
CA GLY A 941 29.44 -29.02 -27.14
C GLY A 941 29.20 -28.56 -25.71
N GLY A 942 27.97 -28.15 -25.37
CA GLY A 942 27.59 -27.77 -24.02
C GLY A 942 27.50 -28.93 -23.02
N VAL A 943 27.57 -30.20 -23.44
CA VAL A 943 27.33 -31.35 -22.55
C VAL A 943 28.52 -32.31 -22.50
N GLY A 944 29.29 -32.18 -21.44
CA GLY A 944 30.15 -33.24 -20.92
C GLY A 944 31.58 -33.34 -21.44
N LEU A 945 32.02 -32.40 -22.28
CA LEU A 945 33.37 -32.43 -22.86
C LEU A 945 34.40 -31.75 -21.95
N ASN A 946 35.65 -32.24 -22.00
CA ASN A 946 36.81 -31.61 -21.39
C ASN A 946 37.63 -30.91 -22.47
N LEU A 947 37.73 -29.58 -22.43
CA LEU A 947 38.33 -28.73 -23.49
C LEU A 947 39.30 -27.70 -22.90
N THR A 948 40.16 -28.14 -21.97
CA THR A 948 41.13 -27.30 -21.25
C THR A 948 42.22 -26.67 -22.11
N ALA A 949 42.49 -27.18 -23.32
CA ALA A 949 43.48 -26.59 -24.22
C ALA A 949 43.11 -25.21 -24.77
N ALA A 950 41.82 -24.81 -24.70
CA ALA A 950 41.37 -23.51 -25.20
C ALA A 950 41.45 -22.42 -24.13
N GLU A 951 41.86 -21.23 -24.55
CA GLU A 951 41.91 -20.01 -23.73
C GLU A 951 40.80 -19.04 -24.10
N TYR A 952 40.36 -19.08 -25.35
CA TYR A 952 39.36 -18.19 -25.91
C TYR A 952 38.05 -18.95 -26.18
N VAL A 953 36.92 -18.33 -25.85
CA VAL A 953 35.57 -18.88 -26.12
C VAL A 953 34.74 -17.83 -26.82
N PHE A 954 34.24 -18.13 -28.00
CA PHE A 954 33.35 -17.28 -28.78
C PHE A 954 31.93 -17.82 -28.75
N LEU A 955 30.99 -16.99 -28.31
CA LEU A 955 29.55 -17.23 -28.42
C LEU A 955 29.03 -16.36 -29.57
N LEU A 956 28.88 -16.96 -30.75
CA LEU A 956 28.47 -16.24 -31.96
C LEU A 956 27.04 -15.70 -31.85
N ASP A 957 26.14 -16.48 -31.24
CA ASP A 957 24.77 -16.08 -31.03
C ASP A 957 24.33 -16.32 -29.58
N PRO A 958 23.74 -15.32 -28.91
CA PRO A 958 23.22 -15.49 -27.56
C PRO A 958 22.10 -16.53 -27.53
N TRP A 959 21.98 -17.27 -26.44
CA TRP A 959 20.89 -18.22 -26.17
C TRP A 959 19.91 -17.64 -25.14
N TRP A 960 18.64 -18.05 -25.21
CA TRP A 960 17.62 -17.54 -24.29
C TRP A 960 17.87 -17.89 -22.81
N ASN A 961 18.62 -18.96 -22.55
CA ASN A 961 18.97 -19.42 -21.21
C ASN A 961 20.47 -19.20 -20.94
N PRO A 962 20.85 -18.19 -20.14
CA PRO A 962 22.25 -17.89 -19.82
C PRO A 962 23.02 -19.07 -19.20
N ALA A 963 22.33 -20.00 -18.54
CA ALA A 963 22.95 -21.20 -17.99
C ALA A 963 23.61 -22.07 -19.06
N VAL A 964 23.01 -22.16 -20.26
CA VAL A 964 23.54 -22.96 -21.37
C VAL A 964 24.83 -22.36 -21.90
N GLU A 965 24.91 -21.02 -21.98
CA GLU A 965 26.13 -20.30 -22.35
C GLU A 965 27.22 -20.48 -21.29
N ALA A 966 26.88 -20.29 -20.02
CA ALA A 966 27.81 -20.50 -18.90
C ALA A 966 28.38 -21.93 -18.91
N GLN A 967 27.53 -22.92 -19.15
CA GLN A 967 27.91 -24.32 -19.27
C GLN A 967 28.85 -24.59 -20.45
N ALA A 968 28.73 -23.84 -21.56
CA ALA A 968 29.65 -23.92 -22.69
C ALA A 968 31.01 -23.27 -22.36
N MET A 969 31.02 -22.07 -21.77
CA MET A 969 32.25 -21.39 -21.33
C MET A 969 33.03 -22.21 -20.28
N ASP A 970 32.31 -22.86 -19.36
CA ASP A 970 32.89 -23.71 -18.31
C ASP A 970 33.57 -24.99 -18.84
N ARG A 971 33.46 -25.29 -20.14
CA ARG A 971 34.19 -26.40 -20.77
C ARG A 971 35.68 -26.11 -20.91
N ALA A 972 36.04 -24.85 -21.14
CA ALA A 972 37.42 -24.36 -21.14
C ALA A 972 37.87 -23.91 -19.74
N HIS A 973 36.99 -23.24 -18.98
CA HIS A 973 37.29 -22.78 -17.63
C HIS A 973 36.99 -23.86 -16.58
N ARG A 974 37.89 -24.83 -16.42
CA ARG A 974 37.70 -25.95 -15.47
C ARG A 974 39.01 -26.37 -14.82
N ILE A 975 38.94 -27.20 -13.77
CA ILE A 975 40.13 -27.73 -13.10
C ILE A 975 41.00 -28.47 -14.12
N GLY A 976 42.27 -28.07 -14.19
CA GLY A 976 43.21 -28.47 -15.24
C GLY A 976 43.60 -27.30 -16.17
N GLN A 977 42.84 -26.20 -16.15
CA GLN A 977 43.19 -24.96 -16.84
C GLN A 977 44.26 -24.20 -16.04
N SER A 978 45.36 -23.86 -16.70
CA SER A 978 46.48 -23.09 -16.14
C SER A 978 46.51 -21.64 -16.64
N LYS A 979 45.75 -21.31 -17.67
CA LYS A 979 45.72 -19.98 -18.31
C LYS A 979 44.38 -19.26 -18.07
N ALA A 980 44.39 -17.93 -18.15
CA ALA A 980 43.17 -17.13 -18.05
C ALA A 980 42.24 -17.45 -19.25
N VAL A 981 40.93 -17.49 -18.99
CA VAL A 981 39.93 -17.79 -20.04
C VAL A 981 39.18 -16.53 -20.42
N PHE A 982 39.15 -16.20 -21.71
CA PHE A 982 38.44 -15.05 -22.26
C PHE A 982 37.23 -15.52 -23.04
N ALA A 983 36.04 -15.11 -22.60
CA ALA A 983 34.79 -15.43 -23.27
C ALA A 983 34.18 -14.18 -23.92
N TYR A 984 33.95 -14.25 -25.22
CA TYR A 984 33.43 -13.18 -26.04
C TYR A 984 32.01 -13.51 -26.51
N ARG A 985 31.05 -12.65 -26.20
CA ARG A 985 29.69 -12.71 -26.75
C ARG A 985 29.56 -11.73 -27.90
N LEU A 986 29.20 -12.22 -29.08
CA LEU A 986 28.98 -11.36 -30.24
C LEU A 986 27.53 -10.88 -30.27
N ILE A 987 27.34 -9.57 -30.11
CA ILE A 987 26.04 -8.92 -30.08
C ILE A 987 26.01 -7.85 -31.15
N THR A 988 25.07 -7.96 -32.08
CA THR A 988 24.82 -6.93 -33.08
C THR A 988 24.21 -5.70 -32.39
N ARG A 989 24.71 -4.51 -32.68
CA ARG A 989 24.22 -3.25 -32.08
C ARG A 989 22.94 -2.78 -32.78
N ASP A 990 22.08 -2.11 -32.01
CA ASP A 990 20.73 -1.60 -32.37
C ASP A 990 19.61 -2.67 -32.38
#